data_AF-A0AAX2IEU0-F1
#
_entry.id   AF-A0AAX2IEU0-F1
#
_cell.length_a   1.000
_cell.length_b   1.000
_cell.length_c   1.000
_cell.angle_alpha   90.00
_cell.angle_beta   90.00
_cell.angle_gamma   90.00
#
_symmetry.space_group_name_H-M   'P 1'
#
loop_
_entity.id
_entity.type
_entity.pdbx_description
1 polymer ?
#
loop_
_entity_poly.entity_id
_entity_poly.type
_entity_poly.pdbx_seq_one_letter_code
_entity_poly.pdbx_strand_id
1 'polypeptide(L)'
;MKKLVVLLTLIYSVAGVAQNKKVLFVVTNHTQLGNTGETTGYFLSEVTHPLEVLTEAGYKVDFVSPKGGSTTAYGVKLDDPINKKYWESTDYQKQLAHTLAPSQVKAKDYAAIFYAGGHGTMWDFASSEALAKIAQQIYEKGGVVAAVCHGPSGLVNIKLSNGKYLVSGKTLSPFTNEEEEAVKLSQVVPYSLENKLKERGAIIDKAGLWQDKVSVDNRVITGQNPQSAKSVGEAILKELQKSPLRFDATKYTTQQVTQGNQTLAVRAYEGIVYVANPVEEQYQQLNIYIPEAYFNGETINGFNAQTAPIFFPNGVGGYMPAKPLSLTGGKFKDTNNSLIMALSKGFVVASPGARGRTSATGKAPAVIVDLKAAVRYLKYNDKEIPGDANKIISNGTSAGGASSALLGASGDQADYEPYLKELGAAPATDAIFAVSAYCPITNLENADKAYEWQFGNLSQYKTMEVSMLDYNVQRTYKTGTFTAEQAKVSADLRKDFPAYLNSLKLKDSKGKQLTLNSKGEGSFKELLKQTIIAAAEKAQKEGTDLSQYSFLTLKNGKVTAINWEGYITYMERHKSPPAFDALDLSTGENQLFGDSTTDKKHFTPYAFKNSIVESQMADANIVKLMNPMSFIGKKNAHLPKYWRIRHGAKDSDTSAAISLILATTLQNHRYAVDYALPWDKPHSGDYDLEELFDWAEKISK
;
A
#
# COMPACT_ATOMS: atom_id res chain seq x y z
N MET A 1 -39.07 -17.31 27.92
CA MET A 1 -37.73 -17.69 28.40
C MET A 1 -36.74 -17.47 27.27
N LYS A 2 -35.80 -16.53 27.47
CA LYS A 2 -34.90 -15.97 26.45
C LYS A 2 -33.83 -17.01 26.04
N LYS A 3 -33.65 -17.22 24.73
CA LYS A 3 -32.51 -17.94 24.16
C LYS A 3 -31.30 -17.01 24.16
N LEU A 4 -30.25 -17.41 24.87
CA LEU A 4 -28.98 -16.70 24.94
C LEU A 4 -28.15 -17.06 23.69
N VAL A 5 -27.97 -16.08 22.80
CA VAL A 5 -27.02 -16.15 21.68
C VAL A 5 -25.64 -15.85 22.27
N VAL A 6 -24.76 -16.84 22.31
CA VAL A 6 -23.34 -16.65 22.65
C VAL A 6 -22.64 -16.13 21.40
N LEU A 7 -22.36 -14.83 21.41
CA LEU A 7 -21.49 -14.16 20.44
C LEU A 7 -20.04 -14.58 20.77
N LEU A 8 -19.49 -15.54 20.04
CA LEU A 8 -18.06 -15.84 20.07
C LEU A 8 -17.34 -14.71 19.32
N THR A 9 -17.04 -13.62 20.04
CA THR A 9 -16.00 -12.67 19.65
C THR A 9 -14.68 -13.43 19.65
N LEU A 10 -14.22 -13.79 18.46
CA LEU A 10 -12.90 -14.35 18.24
C LEU A 10 -11.89 -13.23 18.52
N ILE A 11 -11.45 -13.11 19.77
CA ILE A 11 -10.29 -12.30 20.14
C ILE A 11 -9.09 -13.04 19.53
N TYR A 12 -8.74 -12.73 18.29
CA TYR A 12 -7.42 -13.05 17.75
C TYR A 12 -6.44 -12.20 18.54
N SER A 13 -5.88 -12.80 19.59
CA SER A 13 -4.83 -12.22 20.40
C SER A 13 -3.67 -11.79 19.50
N VAL A 14 -3.19 -10.57 19.74
CA VAL A 14 -1.97 -9.95 19.20
C VAL A 14 -0.71 -10.85 19.33
N ALA A 15 -0.80 -11.94 20.09
CA ALA A 15 0.23 -12.98 20.28
C ALA A 15 0.78 -13.59 18.97
N GLY A 16 0.03 -13.58 17.86
CA GLY A 16 0.49 -14.17 16.59
C GLY A 16 1.66 -13.42 15.92
N VAL A 17 1.87 -12.14 16.23
CA VAL A 17 2.94 -11.32 15.60
C VAL A 17 4.25 -11.35 16.39
N ALA A 18 4.19 -11.72 17.68
CA ALA A 18 5.33 -11.68 18.60
C ALA A 18 6.33 -12.84 18.42
N GLN A 19 5.92 -13.94 17.75
CA GLN A 19 6.52 -15.26 17.93
C GLN A 19 8.00 -15.43 17.55
N ASN A 20 8.69 -14.38 17.05
CA ASN A 20 10.12 -14.41 16.72
C ASN A 20 10.92 -13.12 17.01
N LYS A 21 10.37 -12.11 17.71
CA LYS A 21 11.12 -10.85 17.98
C LYS A 21 11.88 -10.91 19.31
N LYS A 22 13.13 -10.42 19.31
CA LYS A 22 14.01 -10.40 20.49
C LYS A 22 14.18 -9.00 21.07
N VAL A 23 14.39 -8.91 22.39
CA VAL A 23 14.81 -7.69 23.09
C VAL A 23 16.18 -7.93 23.73
N LEU A 24 17.10 -6.99 23.56
CA LEU A 24 18.45 -7.07 24.11
C LEU A 24 18.53 -6.32 25.44
N PHE A 25 18.74 -7.03 26.54
CA PHE A 25 18.91 -6.43 27.86
C PHE A 25 20.40 -6.20 28.13
N VAL A 26 20.75 -4.95 28.43
CA VAL A 26 22.11 -4.53 28.79
C VAL A 26 22.22 -4.44 30.30
N VAL A 27 23.19 -5.16 30.87
CA VAL A 27 23.52 -5.15 32.31
C VAL A 27 25.01 -4.84 32.51
N THR A 28 25.35 -4.21 33.63
CA THR A 28 26.74 -3.81 33.95
C THR A 28 27.60 -5.01 34.36
N ASN A 29 28.89 -4.97 33.99
CA ASN A 29 29.90 -5.88 34.54
C ASN A 29 30.59 -5.27 35.77
N HIS A 30 30.35 -3.99 36.09
CA HIS A 30 31.06 -3.27 37.14
C HIS A 30 30.52 -3.62 38.54
N THR A 31 31.43 -3.89 39.48
CA THR A 31 31.07 -4.40 40.82
C THR A 31 31.54 -3.54 42.00
N GLN A 32 32.33 -2.49 41.77
CA GLN A 32 32.85 -1.63 42.85
C GLN A 32 32.16 -0.27 42.85
N LEU A 33 31.77 0.24 44.01
CA LEU A 33 31.15 1.57 44.13
C LEU A 33 32.23 2.63 44.32
N GLY A 34 32.93 2.96 43.23
CA GLY A 34 34.07 3.87 43.26
C GLY A 34 35.15 3.41 44.26
N ASN A 35 35.66 4.34 45.07
CA ASN A 35 36.68 4.07 46.09
C ASN A 35 36.09 3.88 47.51
N THR A 36 34.78 3.61 47.62
CA THR A 36 34.11 3.50 48.93
C THR A 36 34.41 2.19 49.66
N GLY A 37 34.88 1.17 48.93
CA GLY A 37 35.00 -0.21 49.44
C GLY A 37 33.71 -1.02 49.34
N GLU A 38 32.58 -0.39 49.00
CA GLU A 38 31.28 -1.05 48.82
C GLU A 38 31.13 -1.68 47.43
N THR A 39 30.27 -2.67 47.31
CA THR A 39 29.96 -3.34 46.03
C THR A 39 28.72 -2.76 45.36
N THR A 40 28.67 -2.84 44.03
CA THR A 40 27.53 -2.46 43.19
C THR A 40 27.30 -3.49 42.08
N GLY A 41 26.35 -3.22 41.19
CA GLY A 41 25.97 -4.07 40.08
C GLY A 41 24.75 -3.52 39.35
N TYR A 42 24.07 -4.39 38.59
CA TYR A 42 22.75 -4.03 38.06
C TYR A 42 21.70 -4.13 39.18
N PHE A 43 20.71 -3.24 39.20
CA PHE A 43 19.64 -3.31 40.20
C PHE A 43 18.63 -4.41 39.83
N LEU A 44 18.37 -5.38 40.73
CA LEU A 44 17.62 -6.59 40.37
C LEU A 44 16.22 -6.31 39.79
N SER A 45 15.42 -5.46 40.44
CA SER A 45 14.04 -5.17 39.97
C SER A 45 14.00 -4.42 38.65
N GLU A 46 15.05 -3.68 38.33
CA GLU A 46 15.18 -2.98 37.04
C GLU A 46 15.47 -3.93 35.88
N VAL A 47 15.84 -5.18 36.16
CA VAL A 47 15.93 -6.27 35.18
C VAL A 47 14.66 -7.11 35.20
N THR A 48 14.27 -7.63 36.37
CA THR A 48 13.22 -8.65 36.49
C THR A 48 11.82 -8.12 36.17
N HIS A 49 11.49 -6.86 36.51
CA HIS A 49 10.17 -6.30 36.25
C HIS A 49 9.91 -6.03 34.75
N PRO A 50 10.82 -5.39 33.99
CA PRO A 50 10.70 -5.32 32.54
C PRO A 50 10.72 -6.69 31.86
N LEU A 51 11.54 -7.62 32.37
CA LEU A 51 11.65 -8.97 31.85
C LEU A 51 10.31 -9.72 31.96
N GLU A 52 9.60 -9.60 33.08
CA GLU A 52 8.26 -10.18 33.27
C GLU A 52 7.29 -9.68 32.19
N VAL A 53 7.16 -8.36 32.05
CA VAL A 53 6.22 -7.76 31.11
C VAL A 53 6.46 -8.22 29.67
N LEU A 54 7.73 -8.27 29.25
CA LEU A 54 8.08 -8.60 27.87
C LEU A 54 8.00 -10.11 27.58
N THR A 55 8.39 -10.96 28.54
CA THR A 55 8.33 -12.41 28.36
C THR A 55 6.89 -12.94 28.44
N GLU A 56 6.04 -12.38 29.31
CA GLU A 56 4.60 -12.68 29.33
C GLU A 56 3.91 -12.31 28.01
N ALA A 57 4.40 -11.26 27.33
CA ALA A 57 3.94 -10.86 26.00
C ALA A 57 4.53 -11.70 24.85
N GLY A 58 5.39 -12.68 25.15
CA GLY A 58 5.95 -13.63 24.17
C GLY A 58 7.25 -13.19 23.49
N TYR A 59 7.91 -12.13 23.96
CA TYR A 59 9.23 -11.72 23.45
C TYR A 59 10.34 -12.58 24.06
N LYS A 60 11.35 -12.91 23.25
CA LYS A 60 12.59 -13.53 23.74
C LYS A 60 13.54 -12.43 24.21
N VAL A 61 14.24 -12.67 25.32
CA VAL A 61 15.24 -11.73 25.86
C VAL A 61 16.62 -12.39 25.84
N ASP A 62 17.61 -11.68 25.30
CA ASP A 62 19.02 -12.04 25.43
C ASP A 62 19.72 -10.97 26.30
N PHE A 63 20.70 -11.39 27.11
CA PHE A 63 21.49 -10.48 27.95
C PHE A 63 22.86 -10.21 27.34
N VAL A 64 23.28 -8.94 27.37
CA VAL A 64 24.59 -8.46 26.97
C VAL A 64 25.18 -7.61 28.07
N SER A 65 26.49 -7.59 28.19
CA SER A 65 27.20 -6.65 29.07
C SER A 65 28.43 -6.09 28.35
N PRO A 66 29.04 -4.97 28.81
CA PRO A 66 30.15 -4.33 28.11
C PRO A 66 31.33 -5.26 27.79
N LYS A 67 31.58 -6.28 28.63
CA LYS A 67 32.65 -7.28 28.47
C LYS A 67 32.15 -8.69 28.14
N GLY A 68 30.83 -8.91 28.13
CA GLY A 68 30.23 -10.25 28.20
C GLY A 68 30.52 -10.97 29.52
N GLY A 69 30.12 -12.24 29.62
CA GLY A 69 30.45 -13.10 30.76
C GLY A 69 29.59 -12.86 32.00
N SER A 70 30.20 -12.93 33.18
CA SER A 70 29.46 -12.89 34.45
C SER A 70 29.13 -11.46 34.89
N THR A 71 27.96 -11.29 35.49
CA THR A 71 27.43 -10.03 36.02
C THR A 71 26.92 -10.22 37.45
N THR A 72 26.86 -9.15 38.24
CA THR A 72 26.45 -9.21 39.65
C THR A 72 25.23 -8.33 39.88
N ALA A 73 24.23 -8.87 40.58
CA ALA A 73 23.07 -8.12 41.02
C ALA A 73 23.40 -7.29 42.26
N TYR A 74 22.75 -6.14 42.35
CA TYR A 74 22.68 -5.29 43.52
C TYR A 74 21.20 -5.07 43.90
N GLY A 75 20.93 -4.72 45.16
CA GLY A 75 19.57 -4.43 45.63
C GLY A 75 18.63 -5.64 45.64
N VAL A 76 19.15 -6.84 45.89
CA VAL A 76 18.39 -8.10 45.90
C VAL A 76 17.36 -8.10 47.03
N LYS A 77 16.08 -8.02 46.67
CA LYS A 77 14.92 -8.06 47.58
C LYS A 77 13.97 -9.18 47.13
N LEU A 78 13.96 -10.29 47.88
CA LEU A 78 13.22 -11.52 47.54
C LEU A 78 11.81 -11.60 48.18
N ASP A 79 11.41 -10.58 48.93
CA ASP A 79 10.04 -10.34 49.35
C ASP A 79 9.15 -9.85 48.19
N ASP A 80 9.76 -9.29 47.13
CA ASP A 80 9.11 -9.05 45.85
C ASP A 80 8.95 -10.38 45.07
N PRO A 81 7.71 -10.78 44.69
CA PRO A 81 7.45 -12.07 44.06
C PRO A 81 8.04 -12.19 42.65
N ILE A 82 8.15 -11.09 41.90
CA ILE A 82 8.75 -11.09 40.55
C ILE A 82 10.27 -11.29 40.69
N ASN A 83 10.91 -10.56 41.61
CA ASN A 83 12.33 -10.77 41.88
C ASN A 83 12.62 -12.20 42.30
N LYS A 84 11.83 -12.76 43.23
CA LYS A 84 12.00 -14.13 43.70
C LYS A 84 11.87 -15.14 42.55
N LYS A 85 10.82 -15.01 41.73
CA LYS A 85 10.56 -15.87 40.55
C LYS A 85 11.78 -15.96 39.63
N TYR A 86 12.38 -14.84 39.27
CA TYR A 86 13.54 -14.82 38.39
C TYR A 86 14.84 -15.19 39.10
N TRP A 87 15.02 -14.76 40.35
CA TRP A 87 16.21 -15.06 41.13
C TRP A 87 16.42 -16.57 41.33
N GLU A 88 15.34 -17.30 41.60
CA GLU A 88 15.34 -18.75 41.78
C GLU A 88 15.36 -19.53 40.45
N SER A 89 15.27 -18.85 39.30
CA SER A 89 15.31 -19.49 37.97
C SER A 89 16.74 -19.84 37.55
N THR A 90 17.00 -21.12 37.31
CA THR A 90 18.30 -21.61 36.82
C THR A 90 18.67 -21.02 35.46
N ASP A 91 17.69 -20.80 34.58
CA ASP A 91 17.91 -20.23 33.25
C ASP A 91 18.32 -18.77 33.34
N TYR A 92 17.66 -17.99 34.20
CA TYR A 92 18.02 -16.60 34.46
C TYR A 92 19.44 -16.48 35.00
N GLN A 93 19.77 -17.28 36.03
CA GLN A 93 21.12 -17.30 36.62
C GLN A 93 22.19 -17.69 35.59
N LYS A 94 21.91 -18.69 34.75
CA LYS A 94 22.81 -19.11 33.67
C LYS A 94 23.03 -18.01 32.63
N GLN A 95 21.97 -17.30 32.24
CA GLN A 95 22.07 -16.21 31.26
C GLN A 95 22.92 -15.05 31.81
N LEU A 96 22.80 -14.72 33.10
CA LEU A 96 23.58 -13.63 33.69
C LEU A 96 25.02 -14.00 34.12
N ALA A 97 25.30 -15.29 34.28
CA ALA A 97 26.67 -15.81 34.37
C ALA A 97 27.39 -15.84 33.01
N HIS A 98 26.63 -15.79 31.91
CA HIS A 98 27.14 -15.94 30.54
C HIS A 98 26.48 -14.94 29.57
N THR A 99 26.49 -13.66 29.92
CA THR A 99 25.98 -12.62 29.02
C THR A 99 26.79 -12.59 27.72
N LEU A 100 26.13 -12.20 26.63
CA LEU A 100 26.79 -11.96 25.36
C LEU A 100 27.82 -10.83 25.51
N ALA A 101 28.95 -10.97 24.84
CA ALA A 101 29.82 -9.84 24.52
C ALA A 101 29.21 -9.04 23.35
N PRO A 102 29.45 -7.72 23.25
CA PRO A 102 28.89 -6.91 22.16
C PRO A 102 29.24 -7.43 20.76
N SER A 103 30.41 -8.05 20.58
CA SER A 103 30.84 -8.66 19.31
C SER A 103 29.99 -9.85 18.85
N GLN A 104 29.25 -10.49 19.76
CA GLN A 104 28.37 -11.62 19.46
C GLN A 104 26.95 -11.16 19.07
N VAL A 105 26.64 -9.88 19.26
CA VAL A 105 25.31 -9.32 19.04
C VAL A 105 25.17 -8.84 17.60
N LYS A 106 24.14 -9.34 16.90
CA LYS A 106 23.72 -8.83 15.59
C LYS A 106 22.52 -7.91 15.77
N ALA A 107 22.73 -6.60 15.67
CA ALA A 107 21.68 -5.60 15.90
C ALA A 107 20.39 -5.86 15.11
N LYS A 108 20.48 -6.42 13.89
CA LYS A 108 19.32 -6.76 13.05
C LYS A 108 18.34 -7.76 13.69
N ASP A 109 18.77 -8.57 14.63
CA ASP A 109 17.95 -9.62 15.26
C ASP A 109 17.04 -9.08 16.39
N TYR A 110 17.27 -7.85 16.85
CA TYR A 110 16.59 -7.27 18.02
C TYR A 110 15.61 -6.16 17.63
N ALA A 111 14.41 -6.18 18.22
CA ALA A 111 13.41 -5.13 18.05
C ALA A 111 13.59 -3.98 19.05
N ALA A 112 14.26 -4.24 20.17
CA ALA A 112 14.58 -3.23 21.18
C ALA A 112 15.92 -3.54 21.87
N ILE A 113 16.54 -2.51 22.42
CA ILE A 113 17.62 -2.59 23.40
C ILE A 113 17.20 -1.84 24.66
N PHE A 114 17.40 -2.47 25.82
CA PHE A 114 17.02 -1.94 27.11
C PHE A 114 18.23 -1.93 28.05
N TYR A 115 18.58 -0.77 28.61
CA TYR A 115 19.66 -0.59 29.57
C TYR A 115 19.10 -0.60 31.00
N ALA A 116 19.30 -1.69 31.73
CA ALA A 116 18.99 -1.75 33.14
C ALA A 116 19.96 -0.85 33.93
N GLY A 117 19.49 -0.27 35.04
CA GLY A 117 20.31 0.60 35.89
C GLY A 117 20.97 -0.12 37.05
N GLY A 118 21.16 0.60 38.16
CA GLY A 118 22.12 0.30 39.21
C GLY A 118 23.42 1.11 39.05
N HIS A 119 24.04 1.51 40.16
CA HIS A 119 25.15 2.48 40.12
C HIS A 119 26.35 1.99 39.29
N GLY A 120 26.58 0.68 39.18
CA GLY A 120 27.70 0.12 38.41
C GLY A 120 27.75 0.60 36.96
N THR A 121 26.59 0.91 36.35
CA THR A 121 26.51 1.38 34.96
C THR A 121 27.28 2.68 34.72
N MET A 122 27.46 3.51 35.75
CA MET A 122 28.13 4.81 35.65
C MET A 122 29.62 4.69 35.28
N TRP A 123 30.22 3.49 35.42
CA TRP A 123 31.63 3.25 35.11
C TRP A 123 31.87 2.56 33.76
N ASP A 124 30.91 1.78 33.22
CA ASP A 124 31.17 0.92 32.07
C ASP A 124 30.20 1.04 30.90
N PHE A 125 29.05 1.70 31.06
CA PHE A 125 28.10 1.86 29.96
C PHE A 125 28.51 2.96 28.98
N ALA A 126 28.80 4.17 29.48
CA ALA A 126 29.10 5.33 28.63
C ALA A 126 30.37 5.16 27.78
N SER A 127 31.32 4.34 28.24
CA SER A 127 32.59 4.05 27.57
C SER A 127 32.50 2.88 26.58
N SER A 128 31.37 2.15 26.52
CA SER A 128 31.20 1.03 25.61
C SER A 128 30.76 1.49 24.21
N GLU A 129 31.72 1.80 23.34
CA GLU A 129 31.45 2.18 21.94
C GLU A 129 30.69 1.09 21.17
N ALA A 130 30.97 -0.18 21.46
CA ALA A 130 30.33 -1.30 20.79
C ALA A 130 28.83 -1.38 21.11
N LEU A 131 28.44 -1.18 22.38
CA LEU A 131 27.03 -1.13 22.77
C LEU A 131 26.34 0.11 22.18
N ALA A 132 27.02 1.26 22.17
CA ALA A 132 26.48 2.48 21.55
C ALA A 132 26.19 2.28 20.06
N LYS A 133 27.07 1.57 19.33
CA LYS A 133 26.88 1.23 17.92
C LYS A 133 25.72 0.26 17.70
N ILE A 134 25.55 -0.75 18.56
CA ILE A 134 24.40 -1.67 18.48
C ILE A 134 23.09 -0.91 18.72
N ALA A 135 23.04 -0.04 19.74
CA ALA A 135 21.86 0.76 20.02
C ALA A 135 21.52 1.74 18.88
N GLN A 136 22.53 2.39 18.28
CA GLN A 136 22.37 3.20 17.08
C GLN A 136 21.72 2.40 15.95
N GLN A 137 22.27 1.22 15.62
CA GLN A 137 21.74 0.37 14.55
C GLN A 137 20.30 -0.09 14.82
N ILE A 138 19.98 -0.45 16.07
CA ILE A 138 18.61 -0.83 16.46
C ILE A 138 17.66 0.36 16.31
N TYR A 139 18.05 1.55 16.75
CA TYR A 139 17.23 2.74 16.64
C TYR A 139 17.01 3.18 15.18
N GLU A 140 18.05 3.19 14.34
CA GLU A 140 17.96 3.69 12.97
C GLU A 140 17.13 2.79 12.06
N LYS A 141 17.05 1.48 12.35
CA LYS A 141 16.17 0.54 11.64
C LYS A 141 14.72 0.49 12.17
N GLY A 142 14.34 1.38 13.08
CA GLY A 142 12.96 1.45 13.62
C GLY A 142 12.73 0.79 14.99
N GLY A 143 13.76 0.25 15.65
CA GLY A 143 13.65 -0.37 16.97
C GLY A 143 13.62 0.59 18.16
N VAL A 144 13.36 0.07 19.36
CA VAL A 144 13.24 0.86 20.60
C VAL A 144 14.58 0.93 21.34
N VAL A 145 14.92 2.08 21.91
CA VAL A 145 16.04 2.24 22.85
C VAL A 145 15.46 2.65 24.19
N ALA A 146 15.66 1.84 25.23
CA ALA A 146 15.07 2.07 26.53
C ALA A 146 16.11 2.02 27.65
N ALA A 147 15.86 2.72 28.76
CA ALA A 147 16.71 2.66 29.94
C ALA A 147 15.94 3.01 31.22
N VAL A 148 16.48 2.67 32.39
CA VAL A 148 15.88 3.04 33.69
C VAL A 148 16.96 3.41 34.70
N CYS A 149 16.66 4.34 35.63
CA CYS A 149 17.53 4.73 36.74
C CYS A 149 18.88 5.28 36.25
N HIS A 150 20.00 4.63 36.60
CA HIS A 150 21.32 4.96 36.06
C HIS A 150 21.60 4.35 34.68
N GLY A 151 20.76 3.45 34.17
CA GLY A 151 20.86 2.86 32.84
C GLY A 151 20.99 3.86 31.67
N PRO A 152 20.37 5.07 31.72
CA PRO A 152 20.59 6.13 30.74
C PRO A 152 22.05 6.57 30.58
N SER A 153 22.97 6.17 31.48
CA SER A 153 24.42 6.33 31.27
C SER A 153 24.89 5.71 29.95
N GLY A 154 24.25 4.61 29.50
CA GLY A 154 24.50 3.98 28.20
C GLY A 154 24.04 4.79 26.99
N LEU A 155 23.20 5.81 27.20
CA LEU A 155 22.70 6.67 26.12
C LEU A 155 23.57 7.91 25.89
N VAL A 156 24.45 8.25 26.85
CA VAL A 156 25.24 9.49 26.88
C VAL A 156 26.10 9.71 25.63
N ASN A 157 26.62 8.64 25.04
CA ASN A 157 27.54 8.70 23.90
C ASN A 157 26.99 8.05 22.63
N ILE A 158 25.70 7.70 22.57
CA ILE A 158 25.09 7.21 21.33
C ILE A 158 24.94 8.37 20.35
N LYS A 159 25.63 8.28 19.20
CA LYS A 159 25.48 9.19 18.07
C LYS A 159 24.75 8.48 16.93
N LEU A 160 23.86 9.22 16.27
CA LEU A 160 23.19 8.79 15.04
C LEU A 160 24.11 9.04 13.84
N SER A 161 23.77 8.43 12.71
CA SER A 161 24.49 8.54 11.43
C SER A 161 24.53 9.98 10.90
N ASN A 162 23.61 10.84 11.35
CA ASN A 162 23.61 12.27 11.08
C ASN A 162 24.57 13.09 11.98
N GLY A 163 25.34 12.44 12.86
CA GLY A 163 26.30 13.06 13.77
C GLY A 163 25.72 13.64 15.07
N LYS A 164 24.39 13.71 15.23
CA LYS A 164 23.75 14.18 16.47
C LYS A 164 23.71 13.08 17.53
N TYR A 165 23.72 13.47 18.82
CA TYR A 165 23.44 12.53 19.91
C TYR A 165 21.99 12.04 19.83
N LEU A 166 21.76 10.76 20.12
CA LEU A 166 20.42 10.16 20.14
C LEU A 166 19.47 10.96 21.05
N VAL A 167 19.97 11.41 22.18
CA VAL A 167 19.20 12.10 23.23
C VAL A 167 18.94 13.59 22.92
N SER A 168 19.55 14.14 21.87
CA SER A 168 19.44 15.57 21.55
C SER A 168 18.01 15.95 21.16
N GLY A 169 17.43 16.91 21.88
CA GLY A 169 16.05 17.40 21.70
C GLY A 169 14.97 16.45 22.21
N LYS A 170 15.34 15.37 22.91
CA LYS A 170 14.38 14.36 23.43
C LYS A 170 14.10 14.55 24.92
N THR A 171 12.88 14.23 25.31
CA THR A 171 12.47 14.21 26.72
C THR A 171 12.85 12.90 27.40
N LEU A 172 13.61 12.97 28.51
CA LEU A 172 14.09 11.81 29.28
C LEU A 172 13.81 11.95 30.79
N SER A 173 13.64 10.80 31.46
CA SER A 173 13.56 10.65 32.92
C SER A 173 14.69 9.73 33.41
N PRO A 174 15.91 10.23 33.64
CA PRO A 174 16.99 9.47 34.28
C PRO A 174 16.91 9.55 35.81
N PHE A 175 17.77 8.80 36.51
CA PHE A 175 17.99 9.03 37.94
C PHE A 175 18.45 10.46 38.18
N THR A 176 17.73 11.14 39.07
CA THR A 176 17.84 12.59 39.22
C THR A 176 19.01 12.97 40.11
N ASN A 177 19.52 14.19 39.95
CA ASN A 177 20.53 14.72 40.87
C ASN A 177 20.03 14.75 42.32
N GLU A 178 18.73 15.01 42.53
CA GLU A 178 18.13 15.04 43.86
C GLU A 178 18.06 13.64 44.48
N GLU A 179 17.80 12.60 43.69
CA GLU A 179 17.86 11.20 44.18
C GLU A 179 19.31 10.78 44.47
N GLU A 180 20.28 11.19 43.65
CA GLU A 180 21.72 10.94 43.87
C GLU A 180 22.24 11.56 45.17
N GLU A 181 21.80 12.78 45.47
CA GLU A 181 22.12 13.45 46.73
C GLU A 181 21.42 12.77 47.91
N ALA A 182 20.16 12.35 47.75
CA ALA A 182 19.42 11.66 48.80
C ALA A 182 20.07 10.32 49.20
N VAL A 183 20.72 9.62 48.26
CA VAL A 183 21.50 8.40 48.55
C VAL A 183 22.96 8.68 48.93
N LYS A 184 23.37 9.96 48.97
CA LYS A 184 24.72 10.43 49.37
C LYS A 184 25.85 9.92 48.47
N LEU A 185 25.58 9.72 47.18
CA LEU A 185 26.56 9.22 46.20
C LEU A 185 26.97 10.24 45.15
N SER A 186 26.50 11.49 45.26
CA SER A 186 26.81 12.58 44.34
C SER A 186 28.31 12.87 44.18
N GLN A 187 29.12 12.62 45.23
CA GLN A 187 30.58 12.76 45.22
C GLN A 187 31.32 11.44 44.90
N VAL A 188 30.59 10.34 44.71
CA VAL A 188 31.15 9.00 44.44
C VAL A 188 31.05 8.67 42.95
N VAL A 189 29.91 8.99 42.33
CA VAL A 189 29.70 8.75 40.90
C VAL A 189 30.70 9.56 40.04
N PRO A 190 31.20 9.01 38.93
CA PRO A 190 32.24 9.66 38.11
C PRO A 190 31.76 10.93 37.41
N TYR A 191 30.44 11.12 37.27
CA TYR A 191 29.79 12.32 36.74
C TYR A 191 28.30 12.33 37.14
N SER A 192 27.67 13.51 37.14
CA SER A 192 26.21 13.62 37.28
C SER A 192 25.52 13.16 35.99
N LEU A 193 24.69 12.12 36.07
CA LEU A 193 23.97 11.57 34.92
C LEU A 193 23.01 12.58 34.31
N GLU A 194 22.18 13.23 35.13
CA GLU A 194 21.21 14.23 34.69
C GLU A 194 21.90 15.39 33.95
N ASN A 195 22.99 15.93 34.53
CA ASN A 195 23.72 17.03 33.91
C ASN A 195 24.39 16.58 32.61
N LYS A 196 24.95 15.37 32.60
CA LYS A 196 25.62 14.86 31.40
C LYS A 196 24.65 14.67 30.24
N LEU A 197 23.42 14.20 30.50
CA LEU A 197 22.38 14.09 29.47
C LEU A 197 21.91 15.46 28.96
N LYS A 198 21.78 16.46 29.86
CA LYS A 198 21.50 17.86 29.48
C LYS A 198 22.59 18.44 28.56
N GLU A 199 23.86 18.18 28.85
CA GLU A 199 24.99 18.58 27.97
C GLU A 199 24.90 17.95 26.57
N ARG A 200 24.24 16.79 26.43
CA ARG A 200 23.98 16.15 25.13
C ARG A 200 22.69 16.63 24.46
N GLY A 201 22.00 17.60 25.06
CA GLY A 201 20.79 18.24 24.56
C GLY A 201 19.50 17.55 24.96
N ALA A 202 19.51 16.66 25.96
CA ALA A 202 18.28 16.07 26.48
C ALA A 202 17.46 17.08 27.30
N ILE A 203 16.14 16.97 27.22
CA ILE A 203 15.18 17.68 28.07
C ILE A 203 14.84 16.75 29.22
N ILE A 204 15.13 17.15 30.46
CA ILE A 204 14.88 16.29 31.63
C ILE A 204 13.48 16.55 32.18
N ASP A 205 12.69 15.48 32.24
CA ASP A 205 11.36 15.43 32.79
C ASP A 205 11.37 14.49 33.99
N LYS A 206 11.16 15.04 35.19
CA LYS A 206 11.32 14.31 36.45
C LYS A 206 10.13 14.50 37.38
N ALA A 207 9.83 13.47 38.15
CA ALA A 207 8.89 13.50 39.25
C ALA A 207 9.62 13.67 40.59
N GLY A 208 8.86 13.73 41.69
CA GLY A 208 9.44 13.70 43.04
C GLY A 208 10.25 12.42 43.29
N LEU A 209 11.08 12.44 44.33
CA LEU A 209 11.95 11.32 44.70
C LEU A 209 11.16 10.01 44.79
N TRP A 210 11.69 8.94 44.19
CA TRP A 210 11.13 7.58 44.27
C TRP A 210 9.71 7.42 43.70
N GLN A 211 9.24 8.39 42.91
CA GLN A 211 7.96 8.28 42.19
C GLN A 211 8.15 7.55 40.86
N ASP A 212 7.12 6.81 40.44
CA ASP A 212 7.06 6.24 39.09
C ASP A 212 7.00 7.37 38.06
N LYS A 213 7.97 7.39 37.14
CA LYS A 213 8.09 8.39 36.09
C LYS A 213 8.77 7.81 34.86
N VAL A 214 8.02 7.78 33.76
CA VAL A 214 8.49 7.33 32.44
C VAL A 214 8.28 8.41 31.39
N SER A 215 9.31 8.70 30.60
CA SER A 215 9.23 9.49 29.37
C SER A 215 9.35 8.59 28.15
N VAL A 216 8.47 8.80 27.16
CA VAL A 216 8.50 8.13 25.84
C VAL A 216 8.58 9.20 24.76
N ASP A 217 9.70 9.27 24.05
CA ASP A 217 9.94 10.26 23.00
C ASP A 217 10.60 9.59 21.78
N ASN A 218 9.84 9.46 20.69
CA ASN A 218 10.34 8.93 19.41
C ASN A 218 11.10 7.60 19.55
N ARG A 219 10.49 6.60 20.23
CA ARG A 219 11.07 5.27 20.50
C ARG A 219 12.26 5.27 21.48
N VAL A 220 12.58 6.41 22.11
CA VAL A 220 13.47 6.47 23.28
C VAL A 220 12.61 6.48 24.55
N ILE A 221 12.83 5.50 25.43
CA ILE A 221 12.04 5.30 26.65
C ILE A 221 12.97 5.38 27.86
N THR A 222 12.64 6.21 28.85
CA THR A 222 13.45 6.30 30.07
C THR A 222 12.58 6.33 31.30
N GLY A 223 12.97 5.58 32.34
CA GLY A 223 12.33 5.59 33.65
C GLY A 223 13.26 6.13 34.73
N GLN A 224 12.72 6.92 35.65
CA GLN A 224 13.54 7.71 36.58
C GLN A 224 14.33 6.87 37.58
N ASN A 225 13.74 5.82 38.15
CA ASN A 225 14.25 5.13 39.34
C ASN A 225 13.71 3.67 39.39
N PRO A 226 14.08 2.85 40.40
CA PRO A 226 13.59 1.47 40.48
C PRO A 226 12.06 1.34 40.48
N GLN A 227 11.33 2.33 41.03
CA GLN A 227 9.86 2.35 41.04
C GLN A 227 9.25 2.46 39.63
N SER A 228 10.04 2.93 38.67
CA SER A 228 9.63 3.07 37.27
C SER A 228 9.91 1.83 36.41
N ALA A 229 10.56 0.79 36.95
CA ALA A 229 11.04 -0.36 36.19
C ALA A 229 9.91 -1.09 35.43
N LYS A 230 8.82 -1.45 36.12
CA LYS A 230 7.67 -2.11 35.50
C LYS A 230 7.04 -1.25 34.39
N SER A 231 6.83 0.05 34.67
CA SER A 231 6.24 1.02 33.74
C SER A 231 7.10 1.20 32.48
N VAL A 232 8.43 1.12 32.59
CA VAL A 232 9.33 1.07 31.43
C VAL A 232 9.11 -0.20 30.61
N GLY A 233 8.97 -1.37 31.24
CA GLY A 233 8.63 -2.62 30.55
C GLY A 233 7.33 -2.53 29.76
N GLU A 234 6.28 -1.96 30.36
CA GLU A 234 4.98 -1.73 29.73
C GLU A 234 5.07 -0.73 28.56
N ALA A 235 5.87 0.33 28.71
CA ALA A 235 6.10 1.30 27.65
C ALA A 235 6.87 0.69 26.45
N ILE A 236 7.88 -0.15 26.71
CA ILE A 236 8.59 -0.90 25.67
C ILE A 236 7.61 -1.82 24.93
N LEU A 237 6.80 -2.58 25.65
CA LEU A 237 5.80 -3.48 25.07
C LEU A 237 4.83 -2.70 24.16
N LYS A 238 4.29 -1.59 24.65
CA LYS A 238 3.39 -0.72 23.89
C LYS A 238 4.02 -0.20 22.61
N GLU A 239 5.29 0.19 22.65
CA GLU A 239 6.02 0.66 21.46
C GLU A 239 6.30 -0.48 20.48
N LEU A 240 6.69 -1.66 20.97
CA LEU A 240 6.94 -2.85 20.16
C LEU A 240 5.67 -3.44 19.52
N GLN A 241 4.51 -3.13 20.08
CA GLN A 241 3.20 -3.47 19.53
C GLN A 241 2.69 -2.47 18.49
N LYS A 242 3.35 -1.32 18.30
CA LYS A 242 3.02 -0.40 17.19
C LYS A 242 3.43 -1.05 15.86
N SER A 243 2.49 -1.07 14.92
CA SER A 243 2.70 -1.66 13.59
C SER A 243 3.80 -0.89 12.83
N PRO A 244 4.68 -1.58 12.06
CA PRO A 244 5.58 -0.92 11.12
C PRO A 244 4.82 -0.11 10.04
N LEU A 245 3.52 -0.35 9.91
CA LEU A 245 2.62 0.33 8.98
C LEU A 245 1.96 1.57 9.56
N ARG A 246 2.39 2.06 10.74
CA ARG A 246 1.88 3.32 11.27
C ARG A 246 2.38 4.49 10.42
N PHE A 247 1.45 5.37 10.04
CA PHE A 247 1.77 6.61 9.34
C PHE A 247 2.59 7.56 10.23
N ASP A 248 3.67 8.11 9.66
CA ASP A 248 4.54 9.08 10.33
C ASP A 248 4.25 10.49 9.80
N ALA A 249 3.33 11.20 10.47
CA ALA A 249 2.90 12.53 10.08
C ALA A 249 4.02 13.60 10.08
N THR A 250 5.19 13.29 10.65
CA THR A 250 6.33 14.21 10.74
C THR A 250 7.27 14.15 9.52
N LYS A 251 7.18 13.10 8.71
CA LYS A 251 8.05 12.88 7.55
C LYS A 251 7.42 13.37 6.25
N TYR A 252 7.34 14.69 6.09
CA TYR A 252 6.88 15.31 4.85
C TYR A 252 7.86 16.36 4.32
N THR A 253 7.68 16.69 3.05
CA THR A 253 8.19 17.92 2.44
C THR A 253 7.01 18.82 2.08
N THR A 254 7.21 20.13 2.06
CA THR A 254 6.19 21.05 1.55
C THR A 254 6.45 21.32 0.07
N GLN A 255 5.42 21.17 -0.74
CA GLN A 255 5.43 21.48 -2.17
C GLN A 255 4.36 22.52 -2.50
N GLN A 256 4.47 23.16 -3.65
CA GLN A 256 3.48 24.09 -4.18
C GLN A 256 2.90 23.54 -5.48
N VAL A 257 1.58 23.58 -5.63
CA VAL A 257 0.89 23.21 -6.86
C VAL A 257 0.06 24.39 -7.36
N THR A 258 0.00 24.58 -8.68
CA THR A 258 -0.79 25.65 -9.30
C THR A 258 -1.76 25.07 -10.31
N GLN A 259 -3.05 25.39 -10.17
CA GLN A 259 -4.12 25.04 -11.10
C GLN A 259 -4.86 26.33 -11.51
N GLY A 260 -4.71 26.75 -12.77
CA GLY A 260 -5.21 28.06 -13.21
C GLY A 260 -4.60 29.19 -12.38
N ASN A 261 -5.44 29.98 -11.71
CA ASN A 261 -5.03 31.10 -10.85
C ASN A 261 -4.87 30.71 -9.37
N GLN A 262 -5.11 29.45 -9.01
CA GLN A 262 -5.04 28.97 -7.63
C GLN A 262 -3.69 28.30 -7.38
N THR A 263 -2.97 28.74 -6.34
CA THR A 263 -1.76 28.09 -5.83
C THR A 263 -2.03 27.52 -4.44
N LEU A 264 -1.69 26.25 -4.23
CA LEU A 264 -1.89 25.54 -2.95
C LEU A 264 -0.57 25.00 -2.42
N ALA A 265 -0.33 25.23 -1.14
CA ALA A 265 0.71 24.52 -0.39
C ALA A 265 0.22 23.12 -0.02
N VAL A 266 1.10 22.13 -0.19
CA VAL A 266 0.78 20.72 -0.06
C VAL A 266 1.87 20.03 0.77
N ARG A 267 1.49 19.25 1.77
CA ARG A 267 2.40 18.30 2.42
C ARG A 267 2.50 17.04 1.58
N ALA A 268 3.72 16.75 1.13
CA ALA A 268 4.07 15.57 0.35
C ALA A 268 4.77 14.54 1.23
N TYR A 269 4.12 13.40 1.41
CA TYR A 269 4.64 12.21 2.08
C TYR A 269 4.95 11.15 1.02
N GLU A 270 6.21 11.05 0.59
CA GLU A 270 6.60 10.19 -0.53
C GLU A 270 7.42 8.99 -0.07
N GLY A 271 7.31 7.87 -0.80
CA GLY A 271 8.10 6.67 -0.54
C GLY A 271 7.65 5.85 0.67
N ILE A 272 6.38 5.93 1.06
CA ILE A 272 5.84 5.15 2.19
C ILE A 272 5.69 3.69 1.79
N VAL A 273 6.42 2.78 2.43
CA VAL A 273 6.20 1.33 2.24
C VAL A 273 4.89 0.93 2.93
N TYR A 274 3.92 0.41 2.17
CA TYR A 274 2.57 0.14 2.65
C TYR A 274 2.31 -1.31 3.10
N VAL A 275 3.34 -2.15 3.10
CA VAL A 275 3.33 -3.58 3.51
C VAL A 275 4.51 -3.87 4.43
N ALA A 276 4.33 -4.81 5.38
CA ALA A 276 5.38 -5.11 6.35
C ALA A 276 6.53 -5.95 5.75
N ASN A 277 6.24 -6.74 4.71
CA ASN A 277 7.17 -7.62 4.03
C ASN A 277 7.17 -7.33 2.51
N PRO A 278 7.70 -6.18 2.06
CA PRO A 278 7.79 -5.90 0.63
C PRO A 278 8.74 -6.90 -0.06
N VAL A 279 8.34 -7.41 -1.22
CA VAL A 279 9.18 -8.23 -2.11
C VAL A 279 9.83 -7.40 -3.22
N GLU A 280 9.23 -6.26 -3.57
CA GLU A 280 9.78 -5.26 -4.50
C GLU A 280 9.53 -3.86 -3.94
N GLU A 281 10.28 -3.49 -2.89
CA GLU A 281 10.07 -2.24 -2.14
C GLU A 281 10.00 -0.99 -3.02
N GLN A 282 10.75 -0.93 -4.13
CA GLN A 282 10.74 0.20 -5.07
C GLN A 282 9.40 0.44 -5.79
N TYR A 283 8.53 -0.57 -5.84
CA TYR A 283 7.18 -0.49 -6.40
C TYR A 283 6.12 -0.55 -5.31
N GLN A 284 6.41 -1.20 -4.17
CA GLN A 284 5.50 -1.30 -3.04
C GLN A 284 5.59 -0.07 -2.11
N GLN A 285 5.45 1.11 -2.73
CA GLN A 285 5.45 2.41 -2.06
C GLN A 285 4.17 3.19 -2.32
N LEU A 286 3.86 4.15 -1.48
CA LEU A 286 2.71 5.03 -1.54
C LEU A 286 3.18 6.47 -1.40
N ASN A 287 2.68 7.36 -2.26
CA ASN A 287 2.81 8.80 -2.08
C ASN A 287 1.47 9.37 -1.63
N ILE A 288 1.48 10.23 -0.62
CA ILE A 288 0.30 10.92 -0.11
C ILE A 288 0.53 12.43 -0.17
N TYR A 289 -0.40 13.16 -0.76
CA TYR A 289 -0.39 14.60 -0.88
C TYR A 289 -1.62 15.18 -0.21
N ILE A 290 -1.41 16.09 0.72
CA ILE A 290 -2.46 16.66 1.57
C ILE A 290 -2.38 18.18 1.52
N PRO A 291 -3.47 18.90 1.20
CA PRO A 291 -3.49 20.35 1.28
C PRO A 291 -3.09 20.86 2.68
N GLU A 292 -2.15 21.82 2.74
CA GLU A 292 -1.65 22.38 4.02
C GLU A 292 -2.80 22.99 4.84
N ALA A 293 -3.81 23.54 4.16
CA ALA A 293 -5.05 24.07 4.72
C ALA A 293 -5.69 23.14 5.79
N TYR A 294 -5.61 21.83 5.57
CA TYR A 294 -6.22 20.83 6.48
C TYR A 294 -5.50 20.70 7.82
N PHE A 295 -4.21 21.05 7.88
CA PHE A 295 -3.48 21.10 9.14
C PHE A 295 -3.74 22.39 9.93
N ASN A 296 -4.33 23.40 9.28
CA ASN A 296 -4.69 24.68 9.87
C ASN A 296 -6.19 24.77 10.22
N GLY A 297 -6.95 23.68 10.05
CA GLY A 297 -8.39 23.64 10.31
C GLY A 297 -9.24 24.34 9.24
N GLU A 298 -8.66 24.62 8.07
CA GLU A 298 -9.35 25.29 6.96
C GLU A 298 -10.09 24.29 6.07
N THR A 299 -10.89 24.82 5.13
CA THR A 299 -11.67 24.03 4.17
C THR A 299 -11.37 24.40 2.73
N ILE A 300 -11.44 23.44 1.82
CA ILE A 300 -11.34 23.66 0.36
C ILE A 300 -12.59 23.05 -0.28
N ASN A 301 -13.36 23.86 -1.03
CA ASN A 301 -14.62 23.46 -1.67
C ASN A 301 -15.65 22.77 -0.74
N GLY A 302 -15.60 23.09 0.56
CA GLY A 302 -16.47 22.53 1.59
C GLY A 302 -15.94 21.25 2.24
N PHE A 303 -14.77 20.74 1.83
CA PHE A 303 -14.09 19.64 2.50
C PHE A 303 -13.08 20.15 3.53
N ASN A 304 -12.87 19.35 4.57
CA ASN A 304 -11.88 19.57 5.63
C ASN A 304 -11.05 18.30 5.86
N ALA A 305 -10.16 18.36 6.85
CA ALA A 305 -9.27 17.25 7.23
C ALA A 305 -9.98 15.92 7.55
N GLN A 306 -11.28 15.91 7.89
CA GLN A 306 -12.03 14.70 8.24
C GLN A 306 -12.99 14.24 7.14
N THR A 307 -13.30 15.09 6.17
CA THR A 307 -14.38 14.85 5.19
C THR A 307 -13.89 14.78 3.75
N ALA A 308 -12.67 15.25 3.50
CA ALA A 308 -12.07 15.24 2.18
C ALA A 308 -11.99 13.81 1.61
N PRO A 309 -12.56 13.54 0.43
CA PRO A 309 -12.36 12.26 -0.24
C PRO A 309 -10.89 12.04 -0.60
N ILE A 310 -10.49 10.78 -0.67
CA ILE A 310 -9.13 10.38 -1.08
C ILE A 310 -9.18 9.94 -2.54
N PHE A 311 -8.60 10.75 -3.43
CA PHE A 311 -8.35 10.37 -4.82
C PHE A 311 -7.17 9.40 -4.89
N PHE A 312 -7.40 8.22 -5.48
CA PHE A 312 -6.46 7.10 -5.45
C PHE A 312 -6.04 6.68 -6.88
N PRO A 313 -5.19 7.48 -7.56
CA PRO A 313 -4.74 7.20 -8.92
C PRO A 313 -3.54 6.26 -8.95
N ASN A 314 -3.53 5.29 -9.87
CA ASN A 314 -2.39 4.39 -10.09
C ASN A 314 -1.73 4.62 -11.45
N GLY A 315 -0.41 4.38 -11.52
CA GLY A 315 0.40 4.56 -12.74
C GLY A 315 0.53 3.30 -13.62
N VAL A 316 -0.28 2.26 -13.40
CA VAL A 316 -0.14 0.97 -14.10
C VAL A 316 -0.55 1.11 -15.57
N GLY A 317 0.32 0.67 -16.49
CA GLY A 317 0.04 0.60 -17.93
C GLY A 317 0.55 -0.71 -18.51
N GLY A 318 -0.24 -1.36 -19.37
CA GLY A 318 0.12 -2.65 -19.99
C GLY A 318 0.49 -3.75 -18.98
N TYR A 319 -0.07 -3.68 -17.77
CA TYR A 319 0.25 -4.52 -16.61
C TYR A 319 1.74 -4.54 -16.20
N MET A 320 2.52 -3.53 -16.62
CA MET A 320 3.90 -3.33 -16.20
C MET A 320 3.95 -2.73 -14.78
N PRO A 321 5.05 -2.95 -14.03
CA PRO A 321 5.20 -2.34 -12.72
C PRO A 321 5.19 -0.81 -12.82
N ALA A 322 4.63 -0.17 -11.80
CA ALA A 322 4.50 1.27 -11.73
C ALA A 322 4.95 1.78 -10.36
N LYS A 323 5.69 2.88 -10.36
CA LYS A 323 5.95 3.66 -9.14
C LYS A 323 4.72 4.51 -8.81
N PRO A 324 4.57 4.97 -7.55
CA PRO A 324 3.64 6.05 -7.22
C PRO A 324 3.76 7.22 -8.20
N LEU A 325 2.63 7.83 -8.55
CA LEU A 325 2.63 9.11 -9.25
C LEU A 325 3.15 10.21 -8.31
N SER A 326 3.83 11.21 -8.86
CA SER A 326 4.34 12.35 -8.11
C SER A 326 3.95 13.69 -8.73
N LEU A 327 3.80 14.71 -7.87
CA LEU A 327 3.57 16.09 -8.28
C LEU A 327 4.74 16.64 -9.10
N THR A 328 5.96 16.27 -8.73
CA THR A 328 7.21 16.71 -9.34
C THR A 328 7.91 15.56 -10.05
N GLY A 329 7.29 14.97 -11.07
CA GLY A 329 7.99 14.01 -11.93
C GLY A 329 7.11 13.06 -12.71
N GLY A 330 7.26 13.08 -14.03
CA GLY A 330 6.69 12.11 -14.96
C GLY A 330 7.05 12.48 -16.40
N LYS A 331 7.32 11.48 -17.27
CA LYS A 331 7.48 11.71 -18.72
C LYS A 331 6.17 12.16 -19.39
N PHE A 332 5.04 12.13 -18.67
CA PHE A 332 3.71 12.43 -19.16
C PHE A 332 3.11 13.57 -18.32
N LYS A 333 2.93 14.76 -18.92
CA LYS A 333 2.33 15.94 -18.28
C LYS A 333 0.91 15.69 -17.75
N ASP A 334 0.16 14.79 -18.39
CA ASP A 334 -1.27 14.60 -18.15
C ASP A 334 -1.60 13.95 -16.80
N THR A 335 -0.76 13.03 -16.30
CA THR A 335 -0.98 12.37 -15.00
C THR A 335 -0.72 13.30 -13.82
N ASN A 336 0.20 14.26 -13.94
CA ASN A 336 0.42 15.24 -12.88
C ASN A 336 -0.77 16.19 -12.76
N ASN A 337 -1.45 16.46 -13.88
CA ASN A 337 -2.61 17.34 -13.92
C ASN A 337 -3.80 16.77 -13.13
N SER A 338 -4.02 15.44 -13.12
CA SER A 338 -5.11 14.85 -12.33
C SER A 338 -4.86 14.92 -10.83
N LEU A 339 -3.60 14.75 -10.39
CA LEU A 339 -3.20 14.95 -9.00
C LEU A 339 -3.40 16.42 -8.57
N ILE A 340 -2.93 17.36 -9.39
CA ILE A 340 -3.05 18.81 -9.11
C ILE A 340 -4.51 19.23 -9.09
N MET A 341 -5.32 18.76 -10.04
CA MET A 341 -6.75 19.07 -10.09
C MET A 341 -7.47 18.52 -8.85
N ALA A 342 -7.20 17.28 -8.43
CA ALA A 342 -7.76 16.71 -7.21
C ALA A 342 -7.48 17.59 -5.98
N LEU A 343 -6.21 17.96 -5.79
CA LEU A 343 -5.78 18.82 -4.68
C LEU A 343 -6.48 20.20 -4.73
N SER A 344 -6.59 20.79 -5.92
CA SER A 344 -7.28 22.08 -6.10
C SER A 344 -8.76 22.05 -5.73
N LYS A 345 -9.40 20.88 -5.89
CA LYS A 345 -10.80 20.63 -5.52
C LYS A 345 -10.97 20.18 -4.06
N GLY A 346 -9.88 20.16 -3.27
CA GLY A 346 -9.91 19.80 -1.86
C GLY A 346 -9.81 18.30 -1.58
N PHE A 347 -9.37 17.49 -2.54
CA PHE A 347 -9.19 16.06 -2.31
C PHE A 347 -7.83 15.82 -1.69
N VAL A 348 -7.73 14.78 -0.88
CA VAL A 348 -6.42 14.18 -0.55
C VAL A 348 -6.05 13.26 -1.69
N VAL A 349 -4.78 13.22 -2.08
CA VAL A 349 -4.30 12.30 -3.10
C VAL A 349 -3.45 11.24 -2.45
N ALA A 350 -3.73 9.97 -2.74
CA ALA A 350 -2.90 8.84 -2.33
C ALA A 350 -2.60 7.97 -3.55
N SER A 351 -1.39 8.06 -4.10
CA SER A 351 -0.99 7.32 -5.30
C SER A 351 -0.12 6.11 -4.93
N PRO A 352 -0.61 4.87 -5.11
CA PRO A 352 0.18 3.67 -4.89
C PRO A 352 1.07 3.36 -6.10
N GLY A 353 2.24 2.80 -5.82
CA GLY A 353 2.95 1.95 -6.76
C GLY A 353 2.45 0.51 -6.67
N ALA A 354 2.73 -0.26 -7.71
CA ALA A 354 2.38 -1.68 -7.79
C ALA A 354 3.41 -2.44 -8.61
N ARG A 355 3.65 -3.70 -8.23
CA ARG A 355 4.38 -4.67 -9.06
C ARG A 355 3.64 -4.95 -10.35
N GLY A 356 4.33 -5.57 -11.30
CA GLY A 356 3.75 -5.93 -12.59
C GLY A 356 4.55 -6.97 -13.35
N ARG A 357 4.03 -7.36 -14.50
CA ARG A 357 4.36 -8.61 -15.23
C ARG A 357 5.83 -8.83 -15.60
N THR A 358 6.67 -7.80 -15.55
CA THR A 358 8.09 -7.88 -15.97
C THR A 358 9.00 -8.51 -14.91
N SER A 359 8.51 -8.73 -13.69
CA SER A 359 9.20 -9.48 -12.64
C SER A 359 8.46 -10.80 -12.34
N ALA A 360 9.19 -11.79 -11.83
CA ALA A 360 8.62 -13.08 -11.39
C ALA A 360 7.65 -12.90 -10.21
N THR A 361 7.90 -11.93 -9.34
CA THR A 361 7.08 -11.56 -8.18
C THR A 361 5.93 -10.61 -8.49
N GLY A 362 5.84 -10.14 -9.75
CA GLY A 362 4.84 -9.19 -10.22
C GLY A 362 3.80 -9.77 -11.19
N LYS A 363 3.82 -11.09 -11.40
CA LYS A 363 2.79 -11.83 -12.15
C LYS A 363 1.42 -11.73 -11.47
N ALA A 364 0.35 -12.05 -12.19
CA ALA A 364 -0.99 -12.06 -11.61
C ALA A 364 -1.05 -12.96 -10.35
N PRO A 365 -1.65 -12.51 -9.22
CA PRO A 365 -2.49 -11.31 -9.06
C PRO A 365 -1.75 -10.13 -8.40
N ALA A 366 -0.42 -10.03 -8.48
CA ALA A 366 0.38 -9.08 -7.68
C ALA A 366 -0.08 -7.62 -7.78
N VAL A 367 -0.41 -7.13 -8.98
CA VAL A 367 -0.84 -5.74 -9.19
C VAL A 367 -2.07 -5.37 -8.35
N ILE A 368 -3.08 -6.24 -8.30
CA ILE A 368 -4.30 -5.97 -7.54
C ILE A 368 -4.08 -6.18 -6.04
N VAL A 369 -3.26 -7.15 -5.66
CA VAL A 369 -2.87 -7.38 -4.26
C VAL A 369 -2.16 -6.14 -3.69
N ASP A 370 -1.28 -5.52 -4.46
CA ASP A 370 -0.56 -4.30 -4.09
C ASP A 370 -1.51 -3.11 -3.91
N LEU A 371 -2.44 -2.88 -4.86
CA LEU A 371 -3.45 -1.82 -4.71
C LEU A 371 -4.35 -2.04 -3.49
N LYS A 372 -4.76 -3.28 -3.22
CA LYS A 372 -5.53 -3.65 -2.03
C LYS A 372 -4.76 -3.37 -0.75
N ALA A 373 -3.48 -3.76 -0.69
CA ALA A 373 -2.63 -3.52 0.47
C ALA A 373 -2.46 -2.02 0.76
N ALA A 374 -2.32 -1.20 -0.28
CA ALA A 374 -2.27 0.26 -0.15
C ALA A 374 -3.59 0.86 0.37
N VAL A 375 -4.76 0.36 -0.06
CA VAL A 375 -6.05 0.74 0.53
C VAL A 375 -6.13 0.35 2.02
N ARG A 376 -5.69 -0.87 2.37
CA ARG A 376 -5.65 -1.30 3.77
C ARG A 376 -4.73 -0.41 4.61
N TYR A 377 -3.60 0.03 4.08
CA TYR A 377 -2.70 0.97 4.75
C TYR A 377 -3.39 2.30 5.05
N LEU A 378 -4.08 2.89 4.07
CA LEU A 378 -4.82 4.15 4.24
C LEU A 378 -5.89 4.01 5.32
N LYS A 379 -6.71 2.95 5.26
CA LYS A 379 -7.79 2.72 6.22
C LYS A 379 -7.29 2.37 7.63
N TYR A 380 -6.18 1.65 7.74
CA TYR A 380 -5.55 1.37 9.02
C TYR A 380 -5.07 2.66 9.71
N ASN A 381 -4.68 3.67 8.92
CA ASN A 381 -4.17 4.95 9.38
C ASN A 381 -5.18 6.11 9.23
N ASP A 382 -6.47 5.82 9.04
CA ASP A 382 -7.53 6.82 8.79
C ASP A 382 -7.58 7.95 9.83
N LYS A 383 -7.24 7.64 11.10
CA LYS A 383 -7.21 8.63 12.18
C LYS A 383 -5.98 9.55 12.14
N GLU A 384 -4.92 9.14 11.48
CA GLU A 384 -3.62 9.82 11.47
C GLU A 384 -3.38 10.58 10.16
N ILE A 385 -4.08 10.21 9.08
CA ILE A 385 -3.98 10.81 7.75
C ILE A 385 -5.22 11.68 7.53
N PRO A 386 -5.09 13.01 7.35
CA PRO A 386 -6.22 13.84 6.89
C PRO A 386 -6.83 13.28 5.60
N GLY A 387 -8.16 13.34 5.50
CA GLY A 387 -8.99 12.68 4.50
C GLY A 387 -9.86 11.58 5.11
N ASP A 388 -10.95 11.23 4.44
CA ASP A 388 -11.84 10.15 4.84
C ASP A 388 -11.49 8.89 4.04
N ALA A 389 -10.83 7.91 4.68
CA ALA A 389 -10.49 6.64 4.05
C ALA A 389 -11.72 5.76 3.77
N ASN A 390 -12.92 6.17 4.16
CA ASN A 390 -14.18 5.57 3.70
C ASN A 390 -14.68 6.18 2.39
N LYS A 391 -14.04 7.25 1.90
CA LYS A 391 -14.31 7.93 0.62
C LYS A 391 -13.12 7.83 -0.35
N ILE A 392 -12.54 6.64 -0.45
CA ILE A 392 -11.47 6.35 -1.44
C ILE A 392 -12.08 6.17 -2.84
N ILE A 393 -11.63 6.99 -3.80
CA ILE A 393 -12.05 6.96 -5.20
C ILE A 393 -10.86 6.51 -6.06
N SER A 394 -10.88 5.27 -6.54
CA SER A 394 -9.80 4.75 -7.38
C SER A 394 -9.84 5.35 -8.78
N ASN A 395 -8.68 5.60 -9.38
CA ASN A 395 -8.56 6.05 -10.77
C ASN A 395 -7.44 5.32 -11.52
N GLY A 396 -7.64 5.10 -12.81
CA GLY A 396 -6.60 4.57 -13.69
C GLY A 396 -7.05 4.44 -15.14
N THR A 397 -6.06 4.24 -16.01
CA THR A 397 -6.22 4.15 -17.46
C THR A 397 -5.70 2.82 -17.97
N SER A 398 -6.32 2.22 -18.98
CA SER A 398 -5.86 0.97 -19.60
C SER A 398 -5.81 -0.19 -18.58
N ALA A 399 -4.66 -0.87 -18.42
CA ALA A 399 -4.43 -1.84 -17.35
C ALA A 399 -4.57 -1.26 -15.94
N GLY A 400 -4.25 0.02 -15.73
CA GLY A 400 -4.54 0.74 -14.49
C GLY A 400 -6.03 1.00 -14.29
N GLY A 401 -6.78 1.20 -15.38
CA GLY A 401 -8.24 1.26 -15.36
C GLY A 401 -8.86 -0.10 -15.06
N ALA A 402 -8.28 -1.17 -15.59
CA ALA A 402 -8.65 -2.54 -15.24
C ALA A 402 -8.39 -2.84 -13.76
N SER A 403 -7.25 -2.40 -13.25
CA SER A 403 -6.88 -2.55 -11.84
C SER A 403 -7.80 -1.72 -10.92
N SER A 404 -8.18 -0.50 -11.32
CA SER A 404 -9.18 0.33 -10.62
C SER A 404 -10.55 -0.35 -10.57
N ALA A 405 -11.02 -0.85 -11.71
CA ALA A 405 -12.29 -1.57 -11.79
C ALA A 405 -12.28 -2.87 -10.95
N LEU A 406 -11.19 -3.62 -10.99
CA LEU A 406 -11.01 -4.84 -10.20
C LEU A 406 -10.92 -4.53 -8.70
N LEU A 407 -10.25 -3.46 -8.30
CA LEU A 407 -10.19 -3.01 -6.90
C LEU A 407 -11.59 -2.77 -6.34
N GLY A 408 -12.43 -2.04 -7.08
CA GLY A 408 -13.84 -1.86 -6.70
C GLY A 408 -14.63 -3.17 -6.72
N ALA A 409 -14.47 -4.00 -7.75
CA ALA A 409 -15.27 -5.22 -7.92
C ALA A 409 -14.98 -6.27 -6.84
N SER A 410 -13.78 -6.25 -6.27
CA SER A 410 -13.25 -7.31 -5.42
C SER A 410 -13.05 -6.90 -3.95
N GLY A 411 -13.67 -5.82 -3.48
CA GLY A 411 -13.55 -5.37 -2.09
C GLY A 411 -13.82 -6.50 -1.07
N ASP A 412 -12.86 -6.71 -0.17
CA ASP A 412 -12.85 -7.73 0.90
C ASP A 412 -13.05 -9.18 0.44
N GLN A 413 -12.70 -9.49 -0.81
CA GLN A 413 -12.76 -10.85 -1.31
C GLN A 413 -11.69 -11.73 -0.65
N ALA A 414 -12.16 -12.79 0.03
CA ALA A 414 -11.31 -13.71 0.79
C ALA A 414 -10.24 -14.41 -0.06
N ASP A 415 -10.48 -14.57 -1.37
CA ASP A 415 -9.52 -15.20 -2.28
C ASP A 415 -8.18 -14.42 -2.37
N TYR A 416 -8.14 -13.14 -1.98
CA TYR A 416 -6.89 -12.34 -1.94
C TYR A 416 -6.18 -12.38 -0.58
N GLU A 417 -6.83 -12.87 0.48
CA GLU A 417 -6.30 -12.82 1.85
C GLU A 417 -4.97 -13.57 2.03
N PRO A 418 -4.72 -14.75 1.41
CA PRO A 418 -3.41 -15.41 1.49
C PRO A 418 -2.26 -14.51 1.00
N TYR A 419 -2.46 -13.83 -0.13
CA TYR A 419 -1.46 -12.94 -0.72
C TYR A 419 -1.22 -11.69 0.14
N LEU A 420 -2.30 -11.12 0.70
CA LEU A 420 -2.21 -9.94 1.57
C LEU A 420 -1.51 -10.25 2.90
N LYS A 421 -1.74 -11.45 3.45
CA LYS A 421 -1.04 -11.95 4.64
C LYS A 421 0.45 -12.17 4.39
N GLU A 422 0.81 -12.73 3.24
CA GLU A 422 2.21 -12.95 2.86
C GLU A 422 3.01 -11.64 2.87
N LEU A 423 2.44 -10.58 2.29
CA LEU A 423 3.03 -9.24 2.31
C LEU A 423 2.98 -8.56 3.69
N GLY A 424 2.21 -9.10 4.64
CA GLY A 424 1.93 -8.44 5.90
C GLY A 424 1.20 -7.10 5.70
N ALA A 425 0.18 -7.08 4.85
CA ALA A 425 -0.69 -5.92 4.67
C ALA A 425 -1.40 -5.54 5.98
N ALA A 426 -1.77 -4.26 6.12
CA ALA A 426 -2.43 -3.78 7.32
C ALA A 426 -3.77 -4.52 7.57
N PRO A 427 -4.16 -4.78 8.83
CA PRO A 427 -5.39 -5.50 9.15
C PRO A 427 -6.62 -4.57 9.05
N ALA A 428 -6.98 -4.20 7.83
CA ALA A 428 -8.14 -3.36 7.50
C ALA A 428 -8.90 -3.91 6.28
N THR A 429 -10.11 -3.39 6.04
CA THR A 429 -10.85 -3.66 4.79
C THR A 429 -10.12 -3.06 3.58
N ASP A 430 -10.30 -3.64 2.40
CA ASP A 430 -9.85 -3.09 1.11
C ASP A 430 -11.01 -2.63 0.21
N ALA A 431 -12.22 -2.52 0.76
CA ALA A 431 -13.37 -1.95 0.06
C ALA A 431 -13.23 -0.43 -0.14
N ILE A 432 -13.54 0.06 -1.34
CA ILE A 432 -13.44 1.48 -1.71
C ILE A 432 -14.82 2.10 -1.91
N PHE A 433 -14.88 3.43 -2.03
CA PHE A 433 -16.12 4.19 -2.12
C PHE A 433 -16.67 4.31 -3.53
N ALA A 434 -15.79 4.56 -4.50
CA ALA A 434 -16.15 4.74 -5.89
C ALA A 434 -14.99 4.35 -6.82
N VAL A 435 -15.34 4.06 -8.07
CA VAL A 435 -14.38 3.74 -9.14
C VAL A 435 -14.48 4.77 -10.25
N SER A 436 -13.34 5.31 -10.67
CA SER A 436 -13.11 5.89 -11.98
C SER A 436 -12.20 4.97 -12.79
N ALA A 437 -12.60 4.61 -14.01
CA ALA A 437 -11.83 3.75 -14.89
C ALA A 437 -11.90 4.21 -16.36
N TYR A 438 -10.75 4.55 -16.92
CA TYR A 438 -10.59 4.86 -18.34
C TYR A 438 -10.10 3.63 -19.11
N CYS A 439 -10.77 3.34 -20.22
CA CYS A 439 -10.55 2.22 -21.15
C CYS A 439 -10.06 0.94 -20.45
N PRO A 440 -10.80 0.41 -19.45
CA PRO A 440 -10.33 -0.69 -18.62
C PRO A 440 -10.13 -1.98 -19.43
N ILE A 441 -8.87 -2.40 -19.61
CA ILE A 441 -8.47 -3.63 -20.32
C ILE A 441 -8.69 -4.86 -19.41
N THR A 442 -9.96 -5.19 -19.19
CA THR A 442 -10.44 -6.25 -18.30
C THR A 442 -10.96 -7.46 -19.08
N ASN A 443 -11.42 -8.50 -18.37
CA ASN A 443 -12.10 -9.66 -18.98
C ASN A 443 -11.27 -10.30 -20.10
N LEU A 444 -9.97 -10.42 -19.83
CA LEU A 444 -8.94 -10.77 -20.80
C LEU A 444 -9.24 -12.11 -21.49
N GLU A 445 -9.76 -13.08 -20.75
CA GLU A 445 -10.08 -14.42 -21.25
C GLU A 445 -11.25 -14.46 -22.25
N ASN A 446 -11.97 -13.34 -22.40
CA ASN A 446 -13.00 -13.16 -23.43
C ASN A 446 -12.70 -11.98 -24.37
N ALA A 447 -11.58 -11.27 -24.17
CA ALA A 447 -11.23 -10.07 -24.91
C ALA A 447 -10.89 -10.36 -26.38
N ASP A 448 -10.25 -11.49 -26.67
CA ASP A 448 -9.99 -11.94 -28.04
C ASP A 448 -11.28 -12.12 -28.85
N LYS A 449 -12.26 -12.82 -28.28
CA LYS A 449 -13.57 -13.04 -28.92
C LYS A 449 -14.28 -11.71 -29.19
N ALA A 450 -14.26 -10.80 -28.21
CA ALA A 450 -14.87 -9.47 -28.34
C ALA A 450 -14.15 -8.64 -29.42
N TYR A 451 -12.82 -8.70 -29.48
CA TYR A 451 -12.01 -8.01 -30.48
C TYR A 451 -12.35 -8.48 -31.88
N GLU A 452 -12.43 -9.79 -32.11
CA GLU A 452 -12.78 -10.35 -33.41
C GLU A 452 -14.26 -10.14 -33.78
N TRP A 453 -15.17 -10.07 -32.81
CA TRP A 453 -16.55 -9.66 -33.08
C TRP A 453 -16.64 -8.22 -33.61
N GLN A 454 -15.84 -7.30 -33.05
CA GLN A 454 -15.89 -5.89 -33.42
C GLN A 454 -15.08 -5.58 -34.69
N PHE A 455 -13.86 -6.13 -34.80
CA PHE A 455 -12.88 -5.78 -35.84
C PHE A 455 -12.62 -6.89 -36.87
N GLY A 456 -13.22 -8.08 -36.73
CA GLY A 456 -12.95 -9.24 -37.59
C GLY A 456 -13.37 -9.09 -39.06
N ASN A 457 -14.03 -7.98 -39.43
CA ASN A 457 -14.25 -7.62 -40.84
C ASN A 457 -13.03 -6.91 -41.48
N LEU A 458 -12.08 -6.42 -40.66
CA LEU A 458 -10.85 -5.77 -41.13
C LEU A 458 -9.71 -6.79 -41.12
N SER A 459 -9.16 -7.08 -42.28
CA SER A 459 -7.97 -7.92 -42.44
C SER A 459 -6.66 -7.15 -42.32
N GLN A 460 -6.71 -5.83 -42.51
CA GLN A 460 -5.58 -4.93 -42.27
C GLN A 460 -5.57 -4.47 -40.83
N TYR A 461 -4.38 -4.38 -40.24
CA TYR A 461 -4.17 -3.89 -38.89
C TYR A 461 -2.94 -2.99 -38.83
N LYS A 462 -2.92 -2.05 -37.89
CA LYS A 462 -1.86 -1.06 -37.72
C LYS A 462 -1.31 -1.14 -36.30
N THR A 463 -0.21 -1.85 -36.13
CA THR A 463 0.41 -2.06 -34.82
C THR A 463 1.43 -0.97 -34.53
N MET A 464 1.43 -0.46 -33.31
CA MET A 464 2.46 0.46 -32.83
C MET A 464 3.69 -0.35 -32.41
N GLU A 465 4.81 -0.16 -33.10
CA GLU A 465 6.11 -0.63 -32.68
C GLU A 465 6.78 0.46 -31.84
N VAL A 466 7.31 0.05 -30.68
CA VAL A 466 8.03 0.95 -29.77
C VAL A 466 9.49 0.53 -29.80
N SER A 467 10.36 1.41 -30.28
CA SER A 467 11.81 1.22 -30.26
C SER A 467 12.46 2.25 -29.35
N MET A 468 13.62 1.89 -28.77
CA MET A 468 14.50 2.85 -28.13
C MET A 468 15.64 3.19 -29.09
N LEU A 469 15.64 4.42 -29.60
CA LEU A 469 16.71 5.01 -30.40
C LEU A 469 17.24 6.22 -29.63
N ASP A 470 18.55 6.23 -29.34
CA ASP A 470 19.24 7.33 -28.66
C ASP A 470 18.59 7.79 -27.35
N TYR A 471 18.23 6.84 -26.48
CA TYR A 471 17.53 7.08 -25.20
C TYR A 471 16.15 7.75 -25.33
N ASN A 472 15.64 7.90 -26.54
CA ASN A 472 14.30 8.38 -26.85
C ASN A 472 13.41 7.22 -27.30
N VAL A 473 12.16 7.25 -26.86
CA VAL A 473 11.15 6.27 -27.27
C VAL A 473 10.59 6.72 -28.62
N GLN A 474 10.92 6.01 -29.70
CA GLN A 474 10.25 6.19 -30.98
C GLN A 474 9.04 5.27 -31.07
N ARG A 475 7.92 5.82 -31.55
CA ARG A 475 6.69 5.09 -31.84
C ARG A 475 6.47 5.12 -33.34
N THR A 476 6.66 3.99 -34.00
CA THR A 476 6.36 3.82 -35.42
C THR A 476 5.12 2.95 -35.56
N TYR A 477 4.34 3.18 -36.62
CA TYR A 477 3.20 2.33 -36.92
C TYR A 477 3.52 1.44 -38.11
N LYS A 478 3.30 0.14 -37.95
CA LYS A 478 3.46 -0.84 -39.00
C LYS A 478 2.11 -1.40 -39.39
N THR A 479 1.79 -1.29 -40.67
CA THR A 479 0.58 -1.91 -41.23
C THR A 479 0.88 -3.34 -41.63
N GLY A 480 0.04 -4.28 -41.16
CA GLY A 480 0.03 -5.67 -41.57
C GLY A 480 -1.30 -6.05 -42.21
N THR A 481 -1.31 -7.16 -42.94
CA THR A 481 -2.52 -7.82 -43.44
C THR A 481 -2.51 -9.26 -42.94
N PHE A 482 -3.69 -9.82 -42.63
CA PHE A 482 -3.76 -11.19 -42.13
C PHE A 482 -3.12 -12.21 -43.07
N THR A 483 -2.44 -13.18 -42.47
CA THR A 483 -2.19 -14.47 -43.11
C THR A 483 -3.48 -15.30 -43.17
N ALA A 484 -3.48 -16.41 -43.92
CA ALA A 484 -4.62 -17.31 -43.98
C ALA A 484 -4.95 -17.91 -42.59
N GLU A 485 -3.91 -18.19 -41.79
CA GLU A 485 -4.03 -18.69 -40.42
C GLU A 485 -4.65 -17.63 -39.51
N GLN A 486 -4.19 -16.38 -39.60
CA GLN A 486 -4.76 -15.26 -38.84
C GLN A 486 -6.22 -15.02 -39.21
N ALA A 487 -6.57 -15.12 -40.49
CA ALA A 487 -7.97 -15.01 -40.94
C ALA A 487 -8.85 -16.13 -40.36
N LYS A 488 -8.33 -17.36 -40.29
CA LYS A 488 -9.01 -18.50 -39.65
C LYS A 488 -9.20 -18.27 -38.15
N VAL A 489 -8.16 -17.85 -37.46
CA VAL A 489 -8.22 -17.54 -36.01
C VAL A 489 -9.25 -16.44 -35.73
N SER A 490 -9.26 -15.37 -36.53
CA SER A 490 -10.25 -14.30 -36.43
C SER A 490 -11.68 -14.85 -36.60
N ALA A 491 -11.91 -15.68 -37.62
CA ALA A 491 -13.23 -16.25 -37.89
C ALA A 491 -13.72 -17.16 -36.75
N ASP A 492 -12.84 -18.00 -36.20
CA ASP A 492 -13.17 -18.90 -35.09
C ASP A 492 -13.55 -18.12 -33.83
N LEU A 493 -12.70 -17.18 -33.41
CA LEU A 493 -12.92 -16.37 -32.20
C LEU A 493 -14.17 -15.49 -32.30
N ARG A 494 -14.42 -14.92 -33.49
CA ARG A 494 -15.62 -14.12 -33.76
C ARG A 494 -16.91 -14.93 -33.58
N LYS A 495 -16.91 -16.19 -33.99
CA LYS A 495 -18.07 -17.10 -33.89
C LYS A 495 -18.44 -17.40 -32.43
N ASP A 496 -17.47 -17.37 -31.52
CA ASP A 496 -17.67 -17.74 -30.13
C ASP A 496 -18.19 -16.59 -29.25
N PHE A 497 -18.01 -15.33 -29.68
CA PHE A 497 -18.42 -14.17 -28.87
C PHE A 497 -19.93 -14.11 -28.56
N PRO A 498 -20.86 -14.36 -29.50
CA PRO A 498 -22.29 -14.34 -29.20
C PRO A 498 -22.70 -15.30 -28.09
N ALA A 499 -22.11 -16.50 -28.05
CA ALA A 499 -22.40 -17.49 -27.01
C ALA A 499 -21.96 -16.99 -25.63
N TYR A 500 -20.76 -16.44 -25.54
CA TYR A 500 -20.25 -15.81 -24.32
C TYR A 500 -21.17 -14.67 -23.87
N LEU A 501 -21.47 -13.70 -24.75
CA LEU A 501 -22.31 -12.54 -24.41
C LEU A 501 -23.69 -12.99 -23.91
N ASN A 502 -24.34 -13.91 -24.63
CA ASN A 502 -25.68 -14.39 -24.26
C ASN A 502 -25.67 -15.11 -22.91
N SER A 503 -24.56 -15.76 -22.54
CA SER A 503 -24.42 -16.47 -21.25
C SER A 503 -24.48 -15.53 -20.05
N LEU A 504 -24.10 -14.25 -20.22
CA LEU A 504 -24.13 -13.23 -19.19
C LEU A 504 -25.56 -12.78 -18.83
N LYS A 505 -26.53 -13.08 -19.70
CA LYS A 505 -27.95 -12.72 -19.52
C LYS A 505 -28.18 -11.22 -19.23
N LEU A 506 -27.38 -10.37 -19.88
CA LEU A 506 -27.44 -8.93 -19.73
C LEU A 506 -28.82 -8.40 -20.13
N LYS A 507 -29.23 -7.29 -19.50
CA LYS A 507 -30.47 -6.59 -19.75
C LYS A 507 -30.21 -5.11 -19.95
N ASP A 508 -31.01 -4.47 -20.79
CA ASP A 508 -31.04 -3.02 -20.92
C ASP A 508 -31.72 -2.35 -19.71
N SER A 509 -31.76 -1.02 -19.72
CA SER A 509 -32.41 -0.22 -18.66
C SER A 509 -33.92 -0.46 -18.52
N LYS A 510 -34.56 -1.10 -19.51
CA LYS A 510 -35.98 -1.48 -19.50
C LYS A 510 -36.18 -2.95 -19.10
N GLY A 511 -35.11 -3.66 -18.77
CA GLY A 511 -35.14 -5.07 -18.38
C GLY A 511 -35.23 -6.06 -19.55
N LYS A 512 -35.13 -5.60 -20.80
CA LYS A 512 -35.12 -6.48 -21.98
C LYS A 512 -33.75 -7.12 -22.15
N GLN A 513 -33.72 -8.40 -22.46
CA GLN A 513 -32.49 -9.14 -22.65
C GLN A 513 -31.69 -8.61 -23.85
N LEU A 514 -30.39 -8.42 -23.63
CA LEU A 514 -29.40 -8.04 -24.62
C LEU A 514 -28.77 -9.32 -25.17
N THR A 515 -28.92 -9.55 -26.47
CA THR A 515 -28.45 -10.78 -27.11
C THR A 515 -27.76 -10.49 -28.44
N LEU A 516 -26.99 -11.47 -28.90
CA LEU A 516 -26.42 -11.56 -30.24
C LEU A 516 -26.81 -12.91 -30.87
N ASN A 517 -27.16 -12.89 -32.16
CA ASN A 517 -27.37 -14.11 -32.95
C ASN A 517 -26.03 -14.69 -33.44
N SER A 518 -26.08 -15.80 -34.18
CA SER A 518 -24.88 -16.46 -34.73
C SER A 518 -24.07 -15.61 -35.71
N LYS A 519 -24.64 -14.53 -36.27
CA LYS A 519 -23.95 -13.56 -37.12
C LYS A 519 -23.34 -12.40 -36.32
N GLY A 520 -23.52 -12.37 -34.99
CA GLY A 520 -23.07 -11.27 -34.15
C GLY A 520 -23.96 -10.02 -34.23
N GLU A 521 -25.19 -10.14 -34.74
CA GLU A 521 -26.18 -9.07 -34.75
C GLU A 521 -27.19 -9.24 -33.61
N GLY A 522 -27.72 -8.16 -33.04
CA GLY A 522 -28.75 -8.24 -32.02
C GLY A 522 -28.83 -7.00 -31.13
N SER A 523 -29.67 -7.07 -30.08
CA SER A 523 -29.96 -5.92 -29.21
C SER A 523 -28.73 -5.40 -28.47
N PHE A 524 -27.73 -6.23 -28.19
CA PHE A 524 -26.47 -5.76 -27.61
C PHE A 524 -25.67 -4.86 -28.57
N LYS A 525 -25.59 -5.24 -29.85
CA LYS A 525 -24.93 -4.41 -30.87
C LYS A 525 -25.66 -3.07 -31.06
N GLU A 526 -26.99 -3.10 -31.03
CA GLU A 526 -27.79 -1.88 -31.11
C GLU A 526 -27.58 -0.97 -29.89
N LEU A 527 -27.44 -1.52 -28.68
CA LEU A 527 -27.07 -0.73 -27.50
C LEU A 527 -25.71 -0.05 -27.66
N LEU A 528 -24.71 -0.77 -28.17
CA LEU A 528 -23.40 -0.19 -28.44
C LEU A 528 -23.47 0.94 -29.47
N LYS A 529 -24.19 0.74 -30.58
CA LYS A 529 -24.45 1.79 -31.59
C LYS A 529 -25.11 3.02 -30.96
N GLN A 530 -26.13 2.84 -30.13
CA GLN A 530 -26.80 3.96 -29.45
C GLN A 530 -25.87 4.69 -28.49
N THR A 531 -24.95 3.98 -27.84
CA THR A 531 -23.94 4.60 -26.97
C THR A 531 -22.96 5.47 -27.76
N ILE A 532 -22.56 5.03 -28.95
CA ILE A 532 -21.71 5.81 -29.88
C ILE A 532 -22.47 7.02 -30.43
N ILE A 533 -23.76 6.86 -30.76
CA ILE A 533 -24.63 7.97 -31.18
C ILE A 533 -24.71 9.03 -30.08
N ALA A 534 -24.95 8.63 -28.82
CA ALA A 534 -24.99 9.55 -27.68
C ALA A 534 -23.67 10.32 -27.50
N ALA A 535 -22.53 9.67 -27.77
CA ALA A 535 -21.22 10.32 -27.75
C ALA A 535 -21.06 11.36 -28.86
N ALA A 536 -21.46 11.02 -30.10
CA ALA A 536 -21.46 11.95 -31.22
C ALA A 536 -22.35 13.16 -30.94
N GLU A 537 -23.57 12.93 -30.41
CA GLU A 537 -24.50 14.00 -30.04
C GLU A 537 -23.94 14.91 -28.93
N LYS A 538 -23.24 14.35 -27.93
CA LYS A 538 -22.56 15.15 -26.90
C LYS A 538 -21.49 16.04 -27.55
N ALA A 539 -20.63 15.47 -28.38
CA ALA A 539 -19.57 16.20 -29.07
C ALA A 539 -20.12 17.29 -30.00
N GLN A 540 -21.24 17.03 -30.68
CA GLN A 540 -21.93 18.01 -31.51
C GLN A 540 -22.44 19.20 -30.68
N LYS A 541 -23.03 18.95 -29.50
CA LYS A 541 -23.46 20.02 -28.58
C LYS A 541 -22.29 20.85 -28.06
N GLU A 542 -21.11 20.25 -27.99
CA GLU A 542 -19.85 20.90 -27.62
C GLU A 542 -19.14 21.57 -28.81
N GLY A 543 -19.77 21.58 -29.99
CA GLY A 543 -19.29 22.30 -31.18
C GLY A 543 -18.51 21.47 -32.19
N THR A 544 -18.44 20.14 -32.03
CA THR A 544 -17.78 19.25 -33.00
C THR A 544 -18.58 19.16 -34.29
N ASP A 545 -17.94 19.43 -35.43
CA ASP A 545 -18.53 19.17 -36.75
C ASP A 545 -18.50 17.67 -37.08
N LEU A 546 -19.70 17.09 -37.18
CA LEU A 546 -19.89 15.68 -37.49
C LEU A 546 -20.03 15.39 -38.99
N SER A 547 -20.11 16.42 -39.85
CA SER A 547 -20.40 16.25 -41.28
C SER A 547 -19.30 15.48 -42.04
N GLN A 548 -18.07 15.51 -41.52
CA GLN A 548 -16.91 14.77 -42.06
C GLN A 548 -17.02 13.25 -41.89
N TYR A 549 -17.86 12.75 -40.97
CA TYR A 549 -17.96 11.32 -40.68
C TYR A 549 -19.07 10.68 -41.53
N SER A 550 -18.70 10.18 -42.71
CA SER A 550 -19.62 9.56 -43.68
C SER A 550 -20.39 8.34 -43.16
N PHE A 551 -19.94 7.74 -42.05
CA PHE A 551 -20.64 6.63 -41.40
C PHE A 551 -21.79 7.08 -40.48
N LEU A 552 -21.96 8.37 -40.22
CA LEU A 552 -23.09 8.91 -39.46
C LEU A 552 -24.23 9.34 -40.40
N THR A 553 -25.47 8.99 -40.04
CA THR A 553 -26.66 9.51 -40.72
C THR A 553 -27.31 10.62 -39.89
N LEU A 554 -27.26 11.84 -40.40
CA LEU A 554 -27.89 12.99 -39.75
C LEU A 554 -29.27 13.27 -40.35
N LYS A 555 -30.29 13.44 -39.50
CA LYS A 555 -31.62 13.93 -39.90
C LYS A 555 -31.98 15.11 -39.01
N ASN A 556 -32.32 16.25 -39.62
CA ASN A 556 -32.61 17.51 -38.90
C ASN A 556 -31.49 17.88 -37.90
N GLY A 557 -30.24 17.70 -38.30
CA GLY A 557 -29.07 17.98 -37.47
C GLY A 557 -28.79 16.97 -36.35
N LYS A 558 -29.60 15.93 -36.17
CA LYS A 558 -29.39 14.89 -35.14
C LYS A 558 -28.85 13.60 -35.74
N VAL A 559 -27.95 12.94 -35.03
CA VAL A 559 -27.42 11.64 -35.42
C VAL A 559 -28.51 10.57 -35.18
N THR A 560 -28.99 9.93 -36.24
CA THR A 560 -30.11 8.96 -36.17
C THR A 560 -29.69 7.52 -36.41
N ALA A 561 -28.56 7.30 -37.07
CA ALA A 561 -28.04 5.97 -37.34
C ALA A 561 -26.53 6.02 -37.56
N ILE A 562 -25.91 4.85 -37.41
CA ILE A 562 -24.50 4.61 -37.67
C ILE A 562 -24.35 3.45 -38.65
N ASN A 563 -23.61 3.68 -39.74
CA ASN A 563 -23.10 2.59 -40.58
C ASN A 563 -21.97 1.91 -39.80
N TRP A 564 -22.25 0.69 -39.34
CA TRP A 564 -21.33 -0.07 -38.49
C TRP A 564 -19.99 -0.32 -39.18
N GLU A 565 -19.99 -0.75 -40.44
CA GLU A 565 -18.76 -1.07 -41.16
C GLU A 565 -17.91 0.18 -41.40
N GLY A 566 -18.55 1.28 -41.78
CA GLY A 566 -17.86 2.57 -41.92
C GLY A 566 -17.25 3.05 -40.60
N TYR A 567 -17.95 2.87 -39.48
CA TYR A 567 -17.42 3.21 -38.15
C TYR A 567 -16.24 2.32 -37.73
N ILE A 568 -16.31 1.01 -37.98
CA ILE A 568 -15.21 0.10 -37.67
C ILE A 568 -13.97 0.41 -38.52
N THR A 569 -14.16 0.73 -39.81
CA THR A 569 -13.07 1.23 -40.67
C THR A 569 -12.50 2.54 -40.13
N TYR A 570 -13.35 3.47 -39.72
CA TYR A 570 -12.89 4.71 -39.07
C TYR A 570 -12.11 4.42 -37.80
N MET A 571 -12.48 3.45 -36.97
CA MET A 571 -11.75 3.13 -35.74
C MET A 571 -10.35 2.55 -35.98
N GLU A 572 -10.13 1.89 -37.12
CA GLU A 572 -8.92 1.13 -37.44
C GLU A 572 -8.68 -0.06 -36.48
N ARG A 573 -8.16 -1.16 -37.02
CA ARG A 573 -7.74 -2.32 -36.23
C ARG A 573 -6.27 -2.16 -35.84
N HIS A 574 -5.90 -2.38 -34.58
CA HIS A 574 -4.50 -2.22 -34.13
C HIS A 574 -3.77 -3.54 -33.81
N LYS A 575 -4.51 -4.60 -33.49
CA LYS A 575 -3.96 -5.88 -33.05
C LYS A 575 -4.22 -7.01 -34.05
N SER A 576 -3.23 -7.88 -34.25
CA SER A 576 -3.42 -9.14 -34.98
C SER A 576 -4.27 -10.13 -34.15
N PRO A 577 -4.92 -11.13 -34.77
CA PRO A 577 -5.65 -12.17 -34.05
C PRO A 577 -4.71 -13.31 -33.58
N PRO A 578 -4.84 -13.82 -32.34
CA PRO A 578 -5.59 -13.26 -31.22
C PRO A 578 -4.93 -11.98 -30.71
N ALA A 579 -5.75 -11.03 -30.25
CA ALA A 579 -5.32 -9.70 -29.84
C ALA A 579 -4.65 -9.64 -28.45
N PHE A 580 -4.93 -10.62 -27.58
CA PHE A 580 -4.46 -10.66 -26.20
C PHE A 580 -3.75 -11.98 -25.88
N ASP A 581 -4.35 -13.13 -26.18
CA ASP A 581 -3.71 -14.43 -25.94
C ASP A 581 -3.01 -14.94 -27.21
N ALA A 582 -1.86 -14.37 -27.53
CA ALA A 582 -1.17 -14.70 -28.79
C ALA A 582 -0.70 -16.16 -28.78
N LEU A 583 -0.85 -16.83 -29.93
CA LEU A 583 -0.52 -18.25 -30.10
C LEU A 583 0.96 -18.58 -29.87
N ASP A 584 1.83 -17.57 -29.93
CA ASP A 584 3.28 -17.64 -29.71
C ASP A 584 3.71 -17.07 -28.34
N LEU A 585 2.75 -16.74 -27.46
CA LEU A 585 2.98 -16.10 -26.16
C LEU A 585 3.66 -14.71 -26.25
N SER A 586 3.55 -13.99 -27.36
CA SER A 586 4.26 -12.72 -27.55
C SER A 586 3.69 -11.52 -26.79
N THR A 587 2.44 -11.58 -26.31
CA THR A 587 1.79 -10.41 -25.71
C THR A 587 2.23 -10.13 -24.27
N GLY A 588 1.90 -8.92 -23.79
CA GLY A 588 2.06 -8.57 -22.39
C GLY A 588 1.12 -9.38 -21.49
N GLU A 589 -0.09 -9.68 -21.94
CA GLU A 589 -1.08 -10.46 -21.20
C GLU A 589 -0.63 -11.92 -21.01
N ASN A 590 0.03 -12.52 -22.01
CA ASN A 590 0.67 -13.83 -21.82
C ASN A 590 1.72 -13.80 -20.71
N GLN A 591 2.52 -12.73 -20.66
CA GLN A 591 3.51 -12.55 -19.61
C GLN A 591 2.88 -12.22 -18.24
N LEU A 592 1.75 -11.53 -18.19
CA LEU A 592 0.99 -11.28 -16.95
C LEU A 592 0.58 -12.58 -16.27
N PHE A 593 0.10 -13.55 -17.05
CA PHE A 593 -0.39 -14.84 -16.58
C PHE A 593 0.70 -15.92 -16.42
N GLY A 594 1.98 -15.54 -16.54
CA GLY A 594 3.09 -16.35 -16.07
C GLY A 594 3.08 -16.55 -14.54
N ASP A 595 4.09 -17.24 -14.04
CA ASP A 595 4.35 -17.44 -12.61
C ASP A 595 5.86 -17.41 -12.31
N SER A 596 6.25 -17.83 -11.09
CA SER A 596 7.66 -17.85 -10.66
C SER A 596 8.55 -18.82 -11.43
N THR A 597 7.97 -19.77 -12.18
CA THR A 597 8.69 -20.82 -12.93
C THR A 597 8.54 -20.69 -14.44
N THR A 598 7.47 -20.05 -14.90
CA THR A 598 7.12 -19.94 -16.32
C THR A 598 6.76 -18.49 -16.65
N ASP A 599 7.60 -17.80 -17.43
CA ASP A 599 7.44 -16.35 -17.68
C ASP A 599 6.10 -15.99 -18.36
N LYS A 600 5.60 -16.87 -19.23
CA LYS A 600 4.42 -16.63 -20.06
C LYS A 600 3.55 -17.86 -20.19
N LYS A 601 2.23 -17.67 -20.11
CA LYS A 601 1.23 -18.73 -20.27
C LYS A 601 0.07 -18.27 -21.12
N HIS A 602 -0.62 -19.23 -21.71
CA HIS A 602 -1.94 -18.99 -22.27
C HIS A 602 -2.96 -18.83 -21.14
N PHE A 603 -4.02 -18.07 -21.39
CA PHE A 603 -5.10 -17.84 -20.42
C PHE A 603 -6.49 -18.06 -21.04
N THR A 604 -6.52 -18.54 -22.29
CA THR A 604 -7.73 -18.98 -23.00
C THR A 604 -7.56 -20.42 -23.50
N PRO A 605 -8.62 -21.25 -23.43
CA PRO A 605 -8.59 -22.60 -23.99
C PRO A 605 -8.33 -22.62 -25.51
N TYR A 606 -8.76 -21.58 -26.23
CA TYR A 606 -8.56 -21.48 -27.68
C TYR A 606 -7.08 -21.33 -28.02
N ALA A 607 -6.39 -20.37 -27.41
CA ALA A 607 -4.98 -20.13 -27.71
C ALA A 607 -4.11 -21.31 -27.25
N PHE A 608 -4.38 -21.88 -26.07
CA PHE A 608 -3.65 -23.05 -25.58
C PHE A 608 -3.76 -24.25 -26.54
N LYS A 609 -4.97 -24.53 -27.06
CA LYS A 609 -5.18 -25.62 -28.02
C LYS A 609 -4.50 -25.36 -29.37
N ASN A 610 -4.39 -24.11 -29.78
CA ASN A 610 -3.82 -23.70 -31.07
C ASN A 610 -2.42 -23.09 -30.92
N SER A 611 -1.74 -23.36 -29.80
CA SER A 611 -0.41 -22.82 -29.53
C SER A 611 0.58 -23.30 -30.59
N ILE A 612 1.45 -22.39 -31.04
CA ILE A 612 2.50 -22.69 -32.02
C ILE A 612 3.88 -22.87 -31.37
N VAL A 613 3.91 -22.81 -30.04
CA VAL A 613 5.09 -23.03 -29.21
C VAL A 613 4.75 -24.00 -28.09
N GLU A 614 5.75 -24.61 -27.46
CA GLU A 614 5.53 -25.35 -26.22
C GLU A 614 5.05 -24.37 -25.14
N SER A 615 3.93 -24.69 -24.50
CA SER A 615 3.25 -23.74 -23.64
C SER A 615 2.50 -24.41 -22.50
N GLN A 616 2.09 -23.59 -21.53
CA GLN A 616 1.24 -23.99 -20.41
C GLN A 616 0.00 -23.09 -20.34
N MET A 617 -1.06 -23.61 -19.74
CA MET A 617 -2.26 -22.84 -19.39
C MET A 617 -2.09 -22.25 -17.98
N ALA A 618 -2.46 -20.99 -17.83
CA ALA A 618 -2.53 -20.31 -16.55
C ALA A 618 -3.60 -20.97 -15.64
N ASP A 619 -3.37 -20.92 -14.34
CA ASP A 619 -4.33 -21.41 -13.37
C ASP A 619 -5.67 -20.62 -13.50
N ALA A 620 -6.78 -21.36 -13.61
CA ALA A 620 -8.10 -20.75 -13.85
C ALA A 620 -8.55 -19.83 -12.70
N ASN A 621 -8.11 -20.10 -11.46
CA ASN A 621 -8.36 -19.21 -10.34
C ASN A 621 -7.56 -17.91 -10.47
N ILE A 622 -6.31 -17.94 -10.95
CA ILE A 622 -5.55 -16.71 -11.22
C ILE A 622 -6.23 -15.87 -12.30
N VAL A 623 -6.72 -16.49 -13.38
CA VAL A 623 -7.50 -15.79 -14.41
C VAL A 623 -8.76 -15.14 -13.81
N LYS A 624 -9.51 -15.89 -12.98
CA LYS A 624 -10.68 -15.38 -12.25
C LYS A 624 -10.33 -14.17 -11.37
N LEU A 625 -9.21 -14.22 -10.65
CA LEU A 625 -8.74 -13.14 -9.76
C LEU A 625 -8.35 -11.86 -10.51
N MET A 626 -8.15 -11.92 -11.82
CA MET A 626 -7.85 -10.75 -12.66
C MET A 626 -9.06 -10.22 -13.42
N ASN A 627 -10.25 -10.81 -13.24
CA ASN A 627 -11.46 -10.39 -13.93
C ASN A 627 -12.51 -9.78 -12.96
N PRO A 628 -12.83 -8.47 -13.05
CA PRO A 628 -13.87 -7.87 -12.22
C PRO A 628 -15.24 -8.54 -12.38
N MET A 629 -15.54 -9.11 -13.55
CA MET A 629 -16.80 -9.84 -13.82
C MET A 629 -16.98 -11.06 -12.91
N SER A 630 -15.90 -11.62 -12.35
CA SER A 630 -15.95 -12.76 -11.44
C SER A 630 -16.63 -12.47 -10.11
N PHE A 631 -16.68 -11.19 -9.71
CA PHE A 631 -17.08 -10.76 -8.37
C PHE A 631 -18.42 -10.03 -8.34
N ILE A 632 -18.82 -9.40 -9.45
CA ILE A 632 -20.08 -8.67 -9.53
C ILE A 632 -21.26 -9.64 -9.35
N GLY A 633 -22.18 -9.30 -8.44
CA GLY A 633 -23.36 -10.11 -8.15
C GLY A 633 -23.10 -11.34 -7.26
N LYS A 634 -21.87 -11.54 -6.77
CA LYS A 634 -21.56 -12.58 -5.78
C LYS A 634 -21.99 -12.14 -4.38
N LYS A 635 -22.32 -13.11 -3.52
CA LYS A 635 -22.59 -12.87 -2.10
C LYS A 635 -21.31 -12.40 -1.41
N ASN A 636 -21.42 -11.48 -0.45
CA ASN A 636 -20.31 -10.94 0.35
C ASN A 636 -19.30 -10.07 -0.42
N ALA A 637 -19.70 -9.50 -1.56
CA ALA A 637 -18.83 -8.58 -2.29
C ALA A 637 -19.11 -7.13 -1.85
N HIS A 638 -18.12 -6.48 -1.25
CA HIS A 638 -18.20 -5.09 -0.80
C HIS A 638 -17.86 -4.13 -1.94
N LEU A 639 -18.71 -4.13 -2.97
CA LEU A 639 -18.53 -3.26 -4.14
C LEU A 639 -18.91 -1.81 -3.81
N PRO A 640 -18.18 -0.83 -4.36
CA PRO A 640 -18.57 0.56 -4.27
C PRO A 640 -19.92 0.81 -4.96
N LYS A 641 -20.68 1.76 -4.43
CA LYS A 641 -21.98 2.14 -4.99
C LYS A 641 -21.84 2.84 -6.34
N TYR A 642 -20.77 3.62 -6.52
CA TYR A 642 -20.60 4.56 -7.63
C TYR A 642 -19.46 4.14 -8.56
N TRP A 643 -19.75 4.13 -9.86
CA TRP A 643 -18.83 3.75 -10.92
C TRP A 643 -18.88 4.76 -12.04
N ARG A 644 -17.73 5.25 -12.47
CA ARG A 644 -17.54 6.10 -13.64
C ARG A 644 -16.60 5.39 -14.59
N ILE A 645 -17.11 5.04 -15.78
CA ILE A 645 -16.36 4.29 -16.78
C ILE A 645 -16.37 5.08 -18.09
N ARG A 646 -15.20 5.24 -18.69
CA ARG A 646 -15.02 5.85 -20.00
C ARG A 646 -14.23 4.92 -20.90
N HIS A 647 -14.56 4.84 -22.17
CA HIS A 647 -13.75 4.15 -23.19
C HIS A 647 -13.82 4.99 -24.46
N GLY A 648 -12.71 5.43 -25.01
CA GLY A 648 -12.75 6.37 -26.14
C GLY A 648 -13.50 5.80 -27.35
N ALA A 649 -14.35 6.58 -28.01
CA ALA A 649 -15.06 6.12 -29.21
C ALA A 649 -14.14 5.87 -30.42
N LYS A 650 -12.85 6.20 -30.30
CA LYS A 650 -11.77 5.92 -31.26
C LYS A 650 -10.70 5.00 -30.65
N ASP A 651 -10.96 4.40 -29.49
CA ASP A 651 -10.04 3.49 -28.81
C ASP A 651 -10.26 2.04 -29.29
N SER A 652 -9.25 1.50 -29.98
CA SER A 652 -9.22 0.14 -30.52
C SER A 652 -8.17 -0.77 -29.86
N ASP A 653 -7.68 -0.41 -28.66
CA ASP A 653 -6.80 -1.28 -27.86
C ASP A 653 -7.56 -2.50 -27.30
N THR A 654 -8.86 -2.34 -27.07
CA THR A 654 -9.80 -3.46 -26.84
C THR A 654 -11.16 -3.15 -27.48
N SER A 655 -12.02 -4.16 -27.58
CA SER A 655 -13.40 -3.96 -28.01
C SER A 655 -14.16 -3.10 -27.00
N ALA A 656 -14.91 -2.11 -27.48
CA ALA A 656 -15.84 -1.32 -26.66
C ALA A 656 -16.92 -2.19 -25.99
N ALA A 657 -17.16 -3.41 -26.49
CA ALA A 657 -18.01 -4.38 -25.82
C ALA A 657 -17.51 -4.75 -24.42
N ILE A 658 -16.19 -4.75 -24.17
CA ILE A 658 -15.62 -5.11 -22.87
C ILE A 658 -16.06 -4.13 -21.79
N SER A 659 -15.89 -2.83 -22.03
CA SER A 659 -16.31 -1.79 -21.08
C SER A 659 -17.83 -1.69 -20.98
N LEU A 660 -18.58 -1.89 -22.08
CA LEU A 660 -20.05 -1.92 -22.06
C LEU A 660 -20.60 -3.13 -21.29
N ILE A 661 -19.98 -4.31 -21.41
CA ILE A 661 -20.34 -5.51 -20.63
C ILE A 661 -20.15 -5.23 -19.14
N LEU A 662 -19.02 -4.66 -18.74
CA LEU A 662 -18.75 -4.30 -17.35
C LEU A 662 -19.82 -3.33 -16.82
N ALA A 663 -20.06 -2.23 -17.54
CA ALA A 663 -21.05 -1.22 -17.17
C ALA A 663 -22.47 -1.80 -17.07
N THR A 664 -22.88 -2.59 -18.05
CA THR A 664 -24.23 -3.20 -18.08
C THR A 664 -24.40 -4.21 -16.95
N THR A 665 -23.36 -4.99 -16.64
CA THR A 665 -23.40 -5.96 -15.54
C THR A 665 -23.56 -5.26 -14.20
N LEU A 666 -22.80 -4.20 -13.96
CA LEU A 666 -22.95 -3.36 -12.77
C LEU A 666 -24.37 -2.76 -12.67
N GLN A 667 -24.91 -2.23 -13.76
CA GLN A 667 -26.28 -1.70 -13.81
C GLN A 667 -27.34 -2.78 -13.53
N ASN A 668 -27.18 -3.98 -14.09
CA ASN A 668 -28.08 -5.12 -13.85
C ASN A 668 -28.07 -5.56 -12.37
N HIS A 669 -26.97 -5.31 -11.67
CA HIS A 669 -26.84 -5.50 -10.22
C HIS A 669 -27.12 -4.23 -9.39
N ARG A 670 -27.76 -3.21 -10.00
CA ARG A 670 -28.26 -1.98 -9.36
C ARG A 670 -27.19 -1.05 -8.79
N TYR A 671 -25.95 -1.13 -9.30
CA TYR A 671 -24.94 -0.11 -9.01
C TYR A 671 -25.19 1.15 -9.83
N ALA A 672 -24.76 2.31 -9.30
CA ALA A 672 -24.85 3.57 -10.01
C ALA A 672 -23.65 3.68 -10.97
N VAL A 673 -23.91 3.60 -12.27
CA VAL A 673 -22.88 3.61 -13.31
C VAL A 673 -23.08 4.79 -14.25
N ASP A 674 -22.10 5.69 -14.26
CA ASP A 674 -21.91 6.71 -15.29
C ASP A 674 -20.96 6.13 -16.35
N TYR A 675 -21.52 5.68 -17.48
CA TYR A 675 -20.78 5.11 -18.59
C TYR A 675 -20.94 5.97 -19.84
N ALA A 676 -19.83 6.23 -20.53
CA ALA A 676 -19.84 6.91 -21.82
C ALA A 676 -18.70 6.42 -22.72
N LEU A 677 -18.86 6.66 -24.03
CA LEU A 677 -17.82 6.47 -25.03
C LEU A 677 -17.35 7.81 -25.60
N PRO A 678 -16.50 8.62 -24.93
CA PRO A 678 -16.19 9.98 -25.39
C PRO A 678 -15.73 10.04 -26.85
N TRP A 679 -16.37 10.92 -27.63
CA TRP A 679 -16.20 11.01 -29.08
C TRP A 679 -14.75 11.31 -29.47
N ASP A 680 -14.27 10.63 -30.51
CA ASP A 680 -12.93 10.80 -31.11
C ASP A 680 -11.76 10.73 -30.10
N LYS A 681 -11.99 10.15 -28.91
CA LYS A 681 -10.91 9.91 -27.95
C LYS A 681 -10.20 8.60 -28.29
N PRO A 682 -8.86 8.59 -28.40
CA PRO A 682 -8.07 7.39 -28.61
C PRO A 682 -7.85 6.65 -27.28
N HIS A 683 -6.91 5.69 -27.25
CA HIS A 683 -6.48 5.02 -26.03
C HIS A 683 -5.77 5.99 -25.06
N SER A 684 -6.54 6.56 -24.14
CA SER A 684 -6.08 7.50 -23.14
C SER A 684 -7.06 7.59 -21.95
N GLY A 685 -6.70 8.35 -20.93
CA GLY A 685 -7.56 8.66 -19.79
C GLY A 685 -7.23 10.04 -19.24
N ASP A 686 -7.88 10.42 -18.14
CA ASP A 686 -7.68 11.71 -17.48
C ASP A 686 -7.88 12.94 -18.41
N TYR A 687 -8.62 12.77 -19.52
CA TYR A 687 -8.85 13.83 -20.52
C TYR A 687 -10.07 14.71 -20.22
N ASP A 688 -10.89 14.35 -19.25
CA ASP A 688 -12.14 15.02 -18.86
C ASP A 688 -12.17 15.31 -17.34
N LEU A 689 -11.05 15.83 -16.80
CA LEU A 689 -10.85 16.02 -15.36
C LEU A 689 -11.93 16.87 -14.69
N GLU A 690 -12.41 17.94 -15.32
CA GLU A 690 -13.51 18.73 -14.74
C GLU A 690 -14.76 17.86 -14.53
N GLU A 691 -15.18 17.07 -15.53
CA GLU A 691 -16.32 16.15 -15.38
C GLU A 691 -16.06 15.05 -14.35
N LEU A 692 -14.82 14.54 -14.26
CA LEU A 692 -14.43 13.57 -13.26
C LEU A 692 -14.58 14.14 -11.85
N PHE A 693 -14.03 15.32 -11.59
CA PHE A 693 -14.04 15.90 -10.24
C PHE A 693 -15.39 16.52 -9.87
N ASP A 694 -16.18 17.01 -10.83
CA ASP A 694 -17.57 17.38 -10.59
C ASP A 694 -18.42 16.17 -10.16
N TRP A 695 -18.24 15.03 -10.83
CA TRP A 695 -18.86 13.77 -10.42
C TRP A 695 -18.38 13.33 -9.03
N ALA A 696 -17.06 13.38 -8.78
CA ALA A 696 -16.46 12.94 -7.54
C ALA A 696 -16.87 13.82 -6.35
N GLU A 697 -16.94 15.14 -6.52
CA GLU A 697 -17.45 16.09 -5.52
C GLU A 697 -18.90 15.77 -5.19
N LYS A 698 -19.73 15.61 -6.22
CA LYS A 698 -21.17 15.38 -6.06
C LYS A 698 -21.49 14.13 -5.26
N ILE A 699 -20.71 13.05 -5.42
CA ILE A 699 -20.95 11.81 -4.68
C ILE A 699 -20.33 11.84 -3.27
N SER A 700 -19.39 12.75 -3.00
CA SER A 700 -18.64 12.82 -1.74
C SER A 700 -19.22 13.82 -0.74
N LYS A 701 -20.06 14.74 -1.20
CA LYS A 701 -20.89 15.65 -0.41
C LYS A 701 -22.22 14.96 -0.06
#